data_AF-A0A336MVQ6-F1
#
_entry.id   AF-A0A336MVQ6-F1
#
_cell.length_a   1.000
_cell.length_b   1.000
_cell.length_c   1.000
_cell.angle_alpha   90.00
_cell.angle_beta   90.00
_cell.angle_gamma   90.00
#
_symmetry.space_group_name_H-M   'P 1'
#
loop_
_entity.id
_entity.type
_entity.pdbx_description
1 polymer ?
#
loop_
_entity_poly.entity_id
_entity_poly.type
_entity_poly.pdbx_seq_one_letter_code
_entity_poly.pdbx_strand_id
1 'polypeptide(L)'
;MIAAELTLLTHETELDIPGVTIDNEATINDCKDCLFVIGADFVYNSSKLEDISKSCKQNGFIISIENADFGSSQITLPDNFDIISVISVDNMCLVMIQCKKKKDEQESTYLTISVNDTSFSWLEEAKQALKKGKLYIIAQGEPLSGIIGLVNCLRREPKCDATCIFIDDNNAPKFDPENPFYKKQLEKGLGINVYRHGAWGSYRHLALNEVSEPRPQTGHYYANTTMKGDLSSFTWFKGGLNTNAKNIVKIRYSALNFRDVMIATGKLDLSLMYSRLEQDCIIGFEFSGIDQNGKRVMGINKYGSLGTHAVLEDYFTWELPPHWTLEEAATVPCVYTTVYGAFFVETHIEKGKSILIHAGTGGVGLAAIRTALHYGLEVFTTVSTEEKKQYLLDLFPKLKPSHIGNSRDTSFYEMVMLQTKGIGVDYVLNSLADDKLITSLRCLAEDGHFLEIGKYDILNDSKIGLGHFAKNITFHVIMLDKVLKTGVTPEFIKLNDRITKDIHSGVIAPLRANTFEAKEIEKAFRFLASGKHMGKVLIKIREDDFSEESLPIPINPVVYCKPNLSYIIPGGLGGFGLELADWLVLRGCRNLVLSSSKGISKPYQEYRIQLWRSYGVNVTVSTSDIRTPKGCLELIKTGLELGPVGGIFNLAVILRDNIFENQDAEKFVESLSVKAYATKYLDEISRKLCPQLEHFVVFSSVSCGRGNAGQTNYGMANSIMERIVESRVSAGFPGKAIQWGAVGEVGLVAQMAENKIDVEIGGTLQQRISSCLQVLDVLMTCPDPVTASMVVAEKKIRAGTGILGTVMNIIGIKDIKSIPMDQKLSEVGMDSLMAVEIKQTLERDYELVLSPQDLRVLTLKSLIDMTNKKSVNEDKATPGVNNRGLAVLFRDLSDEVYSTELIVPLKTKGDSTNTTVILPGVEGIAGKVWNDLGAKLNFSATVIQYKNTPINMNIHEMVESMFNQIIQGIIGESKTFKIIGYSFGSLLAIILTKKLEELGFTGKLILIEGSPVYLKNSMMNGLNAISQENHEAEIEFYLASIVMSYVAPNKPQEKLMTCKTFNEKIDFILSQMEGVSSYTEHAREMMNVLLKNTLLAYKLEINKIEKLKTDITLIRASEPMFLDIPEDYELSKQTSGEIHMKCVDGNHMTILDSDELVEILNQEFEQ
;
A
#
# COMPACT_ATOMS: atom_id res chain seq x y z
N MET A 1 -21.40 9.77 -7.38
CA MET A 1 -21.36 10.89 -8.35
C MET A 1 -22.44 10.68 -9.41
N ILE A 2 -23.09 11.74 -9.93
CA ILE A 2 -23.90 11.62 -11.14
C ILE A 2 -22.90 11.71 -12.30
N ALA A 3 -22.64 10.60 -12.99
CA ALA A 3 -21.93 10.67 -14.26
C ALA A 3 -22.78 11.49 -15.22
N ALA A 4 -22.24 12.58 -15.77
CA ALA A 4 -22.93 13.34 -16.79
C ALA A 4 -22.86 12.55 -18.09
N GLU A 5 -24.00 12.23 -18.69
CA GLU A 5 -24.04 11.76 -20.06
C GLU A 5 -23.69 12.94 -20.96
N LEU A 6 -22.47 12.93 -21.50
CA LEU A 6 -21.97 13.97 -22.39
C LEU A 6 -22.19 13.53 -23.83
N THR A 7 -22.83 14.38 -24.61
CA THR A 7 -22.99 14.20 -26.06
C THR A 7 -22.33 15.37 -26.78
N LEU A 8 -21.40 15.07 -27.69
CA LEU A 8 -20.78 16.05 -28.57
C LEU A 8 -21.41 15.95 -29.96
N LEU A 9 -22.00 17.05 -30.42
CA LEU A 9 -22.53 17.19 -31.77
C LEU A 9 -21.44 17.78 -32.66
N THR A 10 -20.97 17.05 -33.67
CA THR A 10 -19.88 17.49 -34.57
C THR A 10 -20.05 16.93 -35.98
N HIS A 11 -19.58 17.62 -37.00
CA HIS A 11 -19.55 17.08 -38.37
C HIS A 11 -18.22 16.34 -38.68
N GLU A 12 -17.31 16.27 -37.72
CA GLU A 12 -16.01 15.59 -37.86
C GLU A 12 -16.13 14.09 -37.53
N THR A 13 -15.69 13.25 -38.45
CA THR A 13 -15.87 11.80 -38.37
C THR A 13 -14.76 11.04 -37.62
N GLU A 14 -13.70 11.72 -37.15
CA GLU A 14 -12.49 11.09 -36.58
C GLU A 14 -12.16 11.53 -35.14
N LEU A 15 -13.14 11.99 -34.37
CA LEU A 15 -12.94 12.27 -32.94
C LEU A 15 -13.23 11.00 -32.13
N ASP A 16 -12.30 10.61 -31.24
CA ASP A 16 -12.51 9.59 -30.22
C ASP A 16 -12.20 10.22 -28.85
N ILE A 17 -13.26 10.60 -28.14
CA ILE A 17 -13.16 11.24 -26.83
C ILE A 17 -13.75 10.29 -25.78
N PRO A 18 -12.92 9.73 -24.89
CA PRO A 18 -13.39 8.78 -23.88
C PRO A 18 -14.53 9.35 -23.02
N GLY A 19 -15.62 8.59 -22.90
CA GLY A 19 -16.78 8.95 -22.06
C GLY A 19 -17.73 10.00 -22.66
N VAL A 20 -17.54 10.37 -23.92
CA VAL A 20 -18.42 11.30 -24.65
C VAL A 20 -19.05 10.57 -25.82
N THR A 21 -20.38 10.64 -25.93
CA THR A 21 -21.11 10.12 -27.09
C THR A 21 -20.97 11.13 -28.22
N ILE A 22 -20.51 10.70 -29.39
CA ILE A 22 -20.33 11.58 -30.55
C ILE A 22 -21.46 11.28 -31.53
N ASP A 23 -22.23 12.31 -31.89
CA ASP A 23 -23.32 12.21 -32.86
C ASP A 23 -23.07 13.18 -34.02
N ASN A 24 -22.96 12.61 -35.23
CA ASN A 24 -22.57 13.35 -36.42
C ASN A 24 -23.74 13.83 -37.29
N GLU A 25 -24.95 13.38 -36.98
CA GLU A 25 -26.17 13.68 -37.74
C GLU A 25 -27.19 14.49 -36.93
N ALA A 26 -27.13 14.44 -35.61
CA ALA A 26 -28.06 15.17 -34.74
C ALA A 26 -27.76 16.68 -34.65
N THR A 27 -28.82 17.47 -34.53
CA THR A 27 -28.78 18.89 -34.22
C THR A 27 -29.20 19.15 -32.78
N ILE A 28 -28.95 20.37 -32.27
CA ILE A 28 -29.36 20.75 -30.91
C ILE A 28 -30.87 20.56 -30.66
N ASN A 29 -31.70 20.66 -31.71
CA ASN A 29 -33.14 20.51 -31.64
C ASN A 29 -33.59 19.05 -31.41
N ASP A 30 -32.71 18.09 -31.69
CA ASP A 30 -32.96 16.66 -31.49
C ASP A 30 -32.68 16.25 -30.03
N CYS A 31 -31.87 17.04 -29.32
CA CYS A 31 -31.61 16.88 -27.89
C CYS A 31 -32.76 17.47 -27.06
N LYS A 32 -33.28 16.72 -26.08
CA LYS A 32 -34.30 17.19 -25.13
C LYS A 32 -33.83 16.96 -23.70
N ASP A 33 -34.38 17.75 -22.79
CA ASP A 33 -34.17 17.59 -21.35
C ASP A 33 -32.70 17.71 -20.90
N CYS A 34 -31.92 18.54 -21.62
CA CYS A 34 -30.52 18.80 -21.28
C CYS A 34 -30.40 19.65 -20.00
N LEU A 35 -29.56 19.22 -19.07
CA LEU A 35 -29.22 20.03 -17.88
C LEU A 35 -28.23 21.15 -18.23
N PHE A 36 -27.31 20.88 -19.16
CA PHE A 36 -26.35 21.84 -19.67
C PHE A 36 -26.33 21.77 -21.20
N VAL A 37 -26.24 22.93 -21.85
CA VAL A 37 -25.86 23.05 -23.26
C VAL A 37 -24.63 23.95 -23.33
N ILE A 38 -23.59 23.51 -24.04
CA ILE A 38 -22.31 24.23 -24.14
C ILE A 38 -22.02 24.48 -25.62
N GLY A 39 -21.62 25.70 -25.96
CA GLY A 39 -21.18 26.04 -27.32
C GLY A 39 -20.66 27.47 -27.42
N ALA A 40 -20.28 27.88 -28.63
CA ALA A 40 -19.65 29.18 -28.86
C ALA A 40 -20.63 30.21 -29.46
N ASP A 41 -20.38 31.49 -29.15
CA ASP A 41 -21.04 32.66 -29.73
C ASP A 41 -22.57 32.70 -29.57
N PHE A 42 -23.13 32.07 -28.53
CA PHE A 42 -24.58 32.08 -28.29
C PHE A 42 -25.09 33.45 -27.85
N VAL A 43 -24.24 34.25 -27.22
CA VAL A 43 -24.64 35.57 -26.70
C VAL A 43 -24.95 36.56 -27.83
N TYR A 44 -24.36 36.40 -29.01
CA TYR A 44 -24.57 37.28 -30.17
C TYR A 44 -25.86 36.98 -30.96
N ASN A 45 -26.52 35.86 -30.71
CA ASN A 45 -27.66 35.41 -31.51
C ASN A 45 -28.85 35.02 -30.63
N SER A 46 -29.75 35.98 -30.40
CA SER A 46 -30.97 35.79 -29.60
C SER A 46 -31.87 34.66 -30.11
N SER A 47 -32.00 34.52 -31.44
CA SER A 47 -32.82 33.44 -32.02
C SER A 47 -32.24 32.05 -31.73
N LYS A 48 -30.92 31.91 -31.80
CA LYS A 48 -30.21 30.66 -31.47
C LYS A 48 -30.33 30.33 -29.98
N LEU A 49 -30.25 31.33 -29.12
CA LEU A 49 -30.43 31.18 -27.67
C LEU A 49 -31.86 30.70 -27.32
N GLU A 50 -32.88 31.24 -27.98
CA GLU A 50 -34.28 30.80 -27.84
C GLU A 50 -34.48 29.37 -28.33
N ASP A 51 -33.86 28.98 -29.45
CA ASP A 51 -33.96 27.59 -29.93
C ASP A 51 -33.25 26.60 -29.00
N ILE A 52 -32.03 26.92 -28.56
CA ILE A 52 -31.28 26.12 -27.58
C ILE A 52 -32.07 25.94 -26.28
N SER A 53 -32.78 26.99 -25.84
CA SER A 53 -33.57 26.94 -24.61
C SER A 53 -34.67 25.87 -24.61
N LYS A 54 -35.17 25.49 -25.80
CA LYS A 54 -36.19 24.44 -25.96
C LYS A 54 -35.65 23.04 -25.67
N SER A 55 -34.34 22.84 -25.84
CA SER A 55 -33.61 21.60 -25.56
C SER A 55 -33.23 21.48 -24.08
N CYS A 56 -33.16 22.60 -23.35
CA CYS A 56 -32.86 22.63 -21.92
C CYS A 56 -34.08 22.23 -21.07
N LYS A 57 -33.81 21.56 -19.93
CA LYS A 57 -34.82 21.48 -18.85
C LYS A 57 -35.19 22.88 -18.36
N GLN A 58 -36.36 22.99 -17.71
CA GLN A 58 -36.86 24.24 -17.13
C GLN A 58 -35.87 24.95 -16.18
N ASN A 59 -34.93 24.21 -15.56
CA ASN A 59 -33.86 24.73 -14.71
C ASN A 59 -32.45 24.45 -15.26
N GLY A 60 -32.33 24.11 -16.54
CA GLY A 60 -31.06 23.86 -17.21
C GLY A 60 -30.26 25.15 -17.40
N PHE A 61 -28.97 24.99 -17.72
CA PHE A 61 -28.04 26.08 -17.96
C PHE A 61 -27.48 26.02 -19.38
N ILE A 62 -27.19 27.20 -19.93
CA ILE A 62 -26.49 27.37 -21.20
C ILE A 62 -25.13 27.97 -20.88
N ILE A 63 -24.05 27.40 -21.38
CA ILE A 63 -22.69 27.92 -21.26
C ILE A 63 -22.25 28.36 -22.66
N SER A 64 -22.09 29.66 -22.83
CA SER A 64 -21.53 30.24 -24.06
C SER A 64 -20.04 30.49 -23.90
N ILE A 65 -19.25 30.05 -24.86
CA ILE A 65 -17.81 30.33 -24.99
C ILE A 65 -17.66 31.52 -25.92
N GLU A 66 -17.09 32.60 -25.39
CA GLU A 66 -16.93 33.90 -26.06
C GLU A 66 -15.44 34.31 -26.06
N ASN A 67 -15.06 35.30 -26.87
CA ASN A 67 -13.69 35.82 -26.89
C ASN A 67 -13.33 36.63 -25.63
N ALA A 68 -12.04 36.67 -25.24
CA ALA A 68 -11.56 37.38 -24.04
C ALA A 68 -11.79 38.90 -24.03
N ASP A 69 -11.90 39.55 -25.19
CA ASP A 69 -12.16 41.01 -25.29
C ASP A 69 -13.58 41.39 -24.80
N PHE A 70 -14.39 40.39 -24.46
CA PHE A 70 -15.76 40.54 -24.03
C PHE A 70 -15.86 40.97 -22.56
N GLY A 71 -16.02 42.27 -22.32
CA GLY A 71 -16.33 42.81 -21.00
C GLY A 71 -17.79 42.52 -20.57
N SER A 72 -18.00 42.13 -19.31
CA SER A 72 -19.32 41.80 -18.73
C SER A 72 -20.39 42.90 -18.86
N SER A 73 -20.01 44.13 -19.18
CA SER A 73 -20.89 45.29 -19.37
C SER A 73 -21.54 45.38 -20.77
N GLN A 74 -21.16 44.52 -21.73
CA GLN A 74 -21.67 44.56 -23.11
C GLN A 74 -22.73 43.48 -23.42
N ILE A 75 -23.11 42.66 -22.44
CA ILE A 75 -24.03 41.53 -22.65
C ILE A 75 -25.49 42.00 -22.56
N THR A 76 -26.21 41.98 -23.69
CA THR A 76 -27.66 42.23 -23.72
C THR A 76 -28.37 40.92 -24.07
N LEU A 77 -29.00 40.28 -23.08
CA LEU A 77 -29.82 39.09 -23.30
C LEU A 77 -31.31 39.45 -23.44
N PRO A 78 -32.10 38.62 -24.13
CA PRO A 78 -33.56 38.75 -24.13
C PRO A 78 -34.16 38.64 -22.71
N ASP A 79 -35.31 39.27 -22.48
CA ASP A 79 -35.92 39.43 -21.14
C ASP A 79 -36.23 38.12 -20.42
N ASN A 80 -36.31 36.99 -21.13
CA ASN A 80 -36.56 35.65 -20.61
C ASN A 80 -35.28 34.92 -20.15
N PHE A 81 -34.10 35.55 -20.18
CA PHE A 81 -32.84 34.94 -19.72
C PHE A 81 -32.16 35.78 -18.63
N ASP A 82 -31.44 35.10 -17.74
CA ASP A 82 -30.57 35.69 -16.73
C ASP A 82 -29.12 35.23 -16.90
N ILE A 83 -28.18 36.16 -16.70
CA ILE A 83 -26.75 35.84 -16.57
C ILE A 83 -26.48 35.37 -15.14
N ILE A 84 -26.02 34.14 -15.01
CA ILE A 84 -25.67 33.50 -13.74
C ILE A 84 -24.24 33.82 -13.36
N SER A 85 -23.29 33.66 -14.29
CA SER A 85 -21.86 33.91 -14.06
C SER A 85 -21.15 34.25 -15.36
N VAL A 86 -20.06 35.01 -15.25
CA VAL A 86 -19.13 35.32 -16.34
C VAL A 86 -17.73 35.03 -15.82
N ILE A 87 -17.02 34.10 -16.46
CA ILE A 87 -15.70 33.62 -16.01
C ILE A 87 -14.71 33.80 -17.15
N SER A 88 -13.70 34.63 -16.96
CA SER A 88 -12.58 34.78 -17.91
C SER A 88 -11.55 33.68 -17.70
N VAL A 89 -11.14 33.00 -18.77
CA VAL A 89 -10.14 31.92 -18.77
C VAL A 89 -9.17 32.18 -19.92
N ASP A 90 -7.95 32.60 -19.61
CA ASP A 90 -6.90 32.96 -20.58
C ASP A 90 -7.42 33.88 -21.71
N ASN A 91 -7.59 33.31 -22.92
CA ASN A 91 -8.03 34.02 -24.14
C ASN A 91 -9.52 33.86 -24.46
N MET A 92 -10.32 33.30 -23.54
CA MET A 92 -11.76 33.12 -23.70
C MET A 92 -12.56 33.56 -22.47
N CYS A 93 -13.86 33.72 -22.65
CA CYS A 93 -14.83 34.08 -21.63
C CYS A 93 -15.99 33.08 -21.63
N LEU A 94 -16.29 32.49 -20.49
CA LEU A 94 -17.41 31.57 -20.30
C LEU A 94 -18.59 32.33 -19.69
N VAL A 95 -19.69 32.44 -20.43
CA VAL A 95 -20.93 33.10 -20.00
C VAL A 95 -21.97 32.04 -19.68
N MET A 96 -22.32 31.92 -18.40
CA MET A 96 -23.34 30.98 -17.92
C MET A 96 -24.70 31.68 -17.84
N ILE A 97 -25.67 31.15 -18.56
CA ILE A 97 -27.00 31.71 -18.79
C ILE A 97 -28.06 30.71 -18.31
N GLN A 98 -29.17 31.21 -17.79
CA GLN A 98 -30.33 30.41 -17.42
C GLN A 98 -31.61 31.06 -17.92
N CYS A 99 -32.59 30.26 -18.34
CA CYS A 99 -33.93 30.76 -18.63
C CYS A 99 -34.62 31.20 -17.33
N LYS A 100 -35.24 32.38 -17.33
CA LYS A 100 -35.99 32.89 -16.18
C LYS A 100 -37.08 31.90 -15.78
N LYS A 101 -37.13 31.60 -14.48
CA LYS A 101 -38.16 30.71 -13.93
C LYS A 101 -39.54 31.35 -14.06
N LYS A 102 -40.56 30.52 -14.30
CA LYS A 102 -41.92 30.89 -13.92
C LYS A 102 -41.96 31.04 -12.40
N LYS A 103 -42.67 32.06 -11.90
CA LYS A 103 -42.80 32.35 -10.47
C LYS A 103 -43.22 31.07 -9.73
N ASP A 104 -42.44 30.66 -8.74
CA ASP A 104 -42.82 29.55 -7.86
C ASP A 104 -44.09 29.93 -7.09
N GLU A 105 -45.10 29.07 -7.12
CA GLU A 105 -46.35 29.26 -6.36
C GLU A 105 -46.23 28.83 -4.89
N GLN A 106 -45.06 28.32 -4.48
CA GLN A 106 -44.81 27.84 -3.12
C GLN A 106 -44.60 28.97 -2.10
N GLU A 107 -45.10 28.77 -0.88
CA GLU A 107 -44.90 29.69 0.24
C GLU A 107 -43.40 29.80 0.59
N SER A 108 -42.87 31.03 0.59
CA SER A 108 -41.46 31.32 0.88
C SER A 108 -41.31 31.88 2.29
N THR A 109 -40.49 31.23 3.11
CA THR A 109 -40.17 31.69 4.48
C THR A 109 -38.72 32.19 4.54
N TYR A 110 -38.48 33.29 5.23
CA TYR A 110 -37.16 33.90 5.39
C TYR A 110 -36.76 33.85 6.87
N LEU A 111 -35.69 33.13 7.18
CA LEU A 111 -35.20 32.90 8.54
C LEU A 111 -33.78 33.44 8.69
N THR A 112 -33.58 34.36 9.63
CA THR A 112 -32.24 34.90 9.93
C THR A 112 -31.62 34.13 11.09
N ILE A 113 -30.43 33.56 10.88
CA ILE A 113 -29.68 32.82 11.90
C ILE A 113 -28.46 33.66 12.33
N SER A 114 -28.38 33.98 13.61
CA SER A 114 -27.20 34.64 14.21
C SER A 114 -26.24 33.61 14.80
N VAL A 115 -24.94 33.91 14.71
CA VAL A 115 -23.86 33.08 15.31
C VAL A 115 -23.86 33.17 16.84
N ASN A 116 -24.50 34.21 17.40
CA ASN A 116 -24.59 34.43 18.84
C ASN A 116 -25.86 33.84 19.46
N ASP A 117 -26.75 33.22 18.67
CA ASP A 117 -27.93 32.57 19.23
C ASP A 117 -27.53 31.30 20.00
N THR A 118 -27.76 31.32 21.31
CA THR A 118 -27.55 30.19 22.20
C THR A 118 -28.82 29.39 22.47
N SER A 119 -29.98 29.91 22.06
CA SER A 119 -31.29 29.28 22.26
C SER A 119 -31.63 28.24 21.20
N PHE A 120 -31.07 28.38 19.99
CA PHE A 120 -31.37 27.55 18.81
C PHE A 120 -32.88 27.50 18.50
N SER A 121 -33.63 28.54 18.88
CA SER A 121 -35.08 28.63 18.66
C SER A 121 -35.45 28.62 17.16
N TRP A 122 -34.53 29.07 16.30
CA TRP A 122 -34.65 29.00 14.85
C TRP A 122 -34.80 27.57 14.31
N LEU A 123 -34.38 26.54 15.07
CA LEU A 123 -34.45 25.14 14.62
C LEU A 123 -35.90 24.70 14.41
N GLU A 124 -36.79 25.00 15.35
CA GLU A 124 -38.22 24.65 15.25
C GLU A 124 -38.94 25.48 14.18
N GLU A 125 -38.58 26.77 14.06
CA GLU A 125 -39.10 27.63 13.01
C GLU A 125 -38.70 27.12 11.61
N ALA A 126 -37.43 26.72 11.44
CA ALA A 126 -36.92 26.14 10.21
C ALA A 126 -37.63 24.82 9.84
N LYS A 127 -37.87 23.94 10.82
CA LYS A 127 -38.62 22.69 10.60
C LYS A 127 -40.05 22.97 10.13
N GLN A 128 -40.73 23.94 10.75
CA GLN A 128 -42.09 24.31 10.34
C GLN A 128 -42.11 24.94 8.95
N ALA A 129 -41.13 25.79 8.63
CA ALA A 129 -41.00 26.41 7.32
C ALA A 129 -40.80 25.38 6.19
N LEU A 130 -39.92 24.39 6.41
CA LEU A 130 -39.67 23.31 5.44
C LEU A 130 -40.89 22.43 5.18
N LYS A 131 -41.85 22.36 6.12
CA LYS A 131 -43.14 21.67 5.90
C LYS A 131 -44.10 22.46 5.00
N LYS A 132 -43.96 23.79 4.95
CA LYS A 132 -44.85 24.70 4.19
C LYS A 132 -44.37 24.95 2.76
N GLY A 133 -43.06 24.96 2.54
CA GLY A 133 -42.49 25.26 1.23
C GLY A 133 -41.00 25.59 1.31
N LYS A 134 -40.62 26.66 0.64
CA LYS A 134 -39.22 27.03 0.45
C LYS A 134 -38.68 27.84 1.63
N LEU A 135 -37.52 27.45 2.15
CA LEU A 135 -36.84 28.14 3.26
C LEU A 135 -35.60 28.90 2.76
N TYR A 136 -35.56 30.20 2.99
CA TYR A 136 -34.37 31.03 2.82
C TYR A 136 -33.71 31.24 4.19
N ILE A 137 -32.46 30.78 4.32
CA ILE A 137 -31.66 30.94 5.53
C ILE A 137 -30.66 32.08 5.31
N ILE A 138 -30.77 33.12 6.12
CA ILE A 138 -29.99 34.36 6.00
C ILE A 138 -28.99 34.48 7.15
N ALA A 139 -27.76 34.89 6.83
CA ALA A 139 -26.84 35.45 7.79
C ALA A 139 -26.20 36.70 7.18
N GLN A 140 -26.33 37.85 7.85
CA GLN A 140 -25.81 39.14 7.40
C GLN A 140 -24.94 39.76 8.48
N GLY A 141 -23.73 40.21 8.13
CA GLY A 141 -22.78 40.79 9.08
C GLY A 141 -22.21 39.78 10.08
N GLU A 142 -22.30 38.49 9.75
CA GLU A 142 -21.94 37.37 10.62
C GLU A 142 -20.88 36.50 9.93
N PRO A 143 -19.63 36.98 9.78
CA PRO A 143 -18.59 36.34 8.95
C PRO A 143 -18.27 34.89 9.34
N LEU A 144 -18.52 34.52 10.60
CA LEU A 144 -18.27 33.19 11.15
C LEU A 144 -19.47 32.24 11.01
N SER A 145 -20.50 32.61 10.25
CA SER A 145 -21.73 31.83 10.11
C SER A 145 -21.51 30.49 9.40
N GLY A 146 -22.13 29.45 9.94
CA GLY A 146 -22.09 28.08 9.42
C GLY A 146 -23.18 27.73 8.42
N ILE A 147 -24.00 28.70 7.99
CA ILE A 147 -25.23 28.42 7.23
C ILE A 147 -24.99 27.75 5.87
N ILE A 148 -23.80 27.90 5.28
CA ILE A 148 -23.45 27.22 4.03
C ILE A 148 -23.45 25.70 4.23
N GLY A 149 -22.73 25.21 5.23
CA GLY A 149 -22.72 23.77 5.55
C GLY A 149 -24.08 23.25 6.01
N LEU A 150 -24.83 24.06 6.77
CA LEU A 150 -26.21 23.74 7.17
C LEU A 150 -27.11 23.50 5.95
N VAL A 151 -27.15 24.48 5.03
CA VAL A 151 -28.01 24.43 3.84
C VAL A 151 -27.55 23.34 2.87
N ASN A 152 -26.25 23.13 2.70
CA ASN A 152 -25.74 22.03 1.89
C ASN A 152 -26.28 20.67 2.38
N CYS A 153 -26.26 20.42 3.70
CA CYS A 153 -26.85 19.20 4.26
C CYS A 153 -28.37 19.14 4.09
N LEU A 154 -29.10 20.22 4.39
CA LEU A 154 -30.55 20.28 4.21
C LEU A 154 -30.97 19.93 2.78
N ARG A 155 -30.27 20.45 1.77
CA ARG A 155 -30.56 20.20 0.35
C ARG A 155 -30.32 18.75 -0.09
N ARG A 156 -29.69 17.93 0.75
CA ARG A 156 -29.55 16.47 0.54
C ARG A 156 -30.64 15.67 1.23
N GLU A 157 -31.39 16.28 2.14
CA GLU A 157 -32.50 15.62 2.82
C GLU A 157 -33.74 15.57 1.92
N PRO A 158 -34.51 14.47 1.96
CA PRO A 158 -35.74 14.36 1.18
C PRO A 158 -36.74 15.46 1.58
N LYS A 159 -37.38 16.07 0.57
CA LYS A 159 -38.44 17.08 0.75
C LYS A 159 -37.98 18.38 1.46
N CYS A 160 -36.68 18.66 1.48
CA CYS A 160 -36.15 19.93 1.96
C CYS A 160 -35.75 20.85 0.80
N ASP A 161 -36.45 21.98 0.64
CA ASP A 161 -36.03 23.07 -0.27
C ASP A 161 -35.50 24.25 0.56
N ALA A 162 -34.17 24.33 0.64
CA ALA A 162 -33.47 25.37 1.40
C ALA A 162 -32.50 26.15 0.51
N THR A 163 -32.46 27.47 0.69
CA THR A 163 -31.56 28.39 -0.01
C THR A 163 -30.75 29.19 1.00
N CYS A 164 -29.43 29.26 0.79
CA CYS A 164 -28.50 30.05 1.61
C CYS A 164 -28.36 31.46 1.06
N ILE A 165 -28.45 32.46 1.93
CA ILE A 165 -28.15 33.87 1.67
C ILE A 165 -27.14 34.33 2.72
N PHE A 166 -25.86 34.33 2.35
CA PHE A 166 -24.78 34.74 3.22
C PHE A 166 -24.22 36.10 2.78
N ILE A 167 -24.36 37.12 3.61
CA ILE A 167 -23.94 38.50 3.31
C ILE A 167 -22.79 38.87 4.26
N ASP A 168 -21.58 38.76 3.73
CA ASP A 168 -20.31 39.09 4.40
C ASP A 168 -19.72 40.39 3.81
N ASP A 169 -20.52 41.47 3.86
CA ASP A 169 -20.11 42.81 3.47
C ASP A 169 -20.94 43.85 4.22
N ASN A 170 -20.26 44.75 4.94
CA ASN A 170 -20.90 45.78 5.74
C ASN A 170 -21.55 46.90 4.89
N ASN A 171 -21.19 47.00 3.60
CA ASN A 171 -21.76 47.98 2.68
C ASN A 171 -23.08 47.50 2.04
N ALA A 172 -23.45 46.23 2.22
CA ALA A 172 -24.70 45.71 1.70
C ALA A 172 -25.92 46.29 2.46
N PRO A 173 -27.04 46.62 1.78
CA PRO A 173 -28.26 47.05 2.45
C PRO A 173 -28.78 45.96 3.40
N LYS A 174 -29.55 46.31 4.43
CA LYS A 174 -30.20 45.28 5.27
C LYS A 174 -31.04 44.34 4.42
N PHE A 175 -31.01 43.04 4.73
CA PHE A 175 -31.76 42.04 3.99
C PHE A 175 -33.25 42.38 3.96
N ASP A 176 -33.78 42.50 2.74
CA ASP A 176 -35.18 42.70 2.45
C ASP A 176 -35.45 42.04 1.09
N PRO A 177 -36.32 41.02 1.01
CA PRO A 177 -36.59 40.30 -0.23
C PRO A 177 -37.20 41.18 -1.33
N GLU A 178 -37.84 42.31 -0.98
CA GLU A 178 -38.39 43.24 -1.98
C GLU A 178 -37.39 44.29 -2.44
N ASN A 179 -36.24 44.42 -1.75
CA ASN A 179 -35.19 45.33 -2.19
C ASN A 179 -34.60 44.83 -3.53
N PRO A 180 -34.51 45.70 -4.58
CA PRO A 180 -34.02 45.31 -5.90
C PRO A 180 -32.66 44.60 -5.89
N PHE A 181 -31.79 44.95 -4.93
CA PHE A 181 -30.48 44.33 -4.75
C PHE A 181 -30.58 42.83 -4.47
N TYR A 182 -31.48 42.41 -3.57
CA TYR A 182 -31.69 41.02 -3.20
C TYR A 182 -32.64 40.31 -4.16
N LYS A 183 -33.73 40.98 -4.55
CA LYS A 183 -34.76 40.45 -5.44
C LYS A 183 -34.18 39.91 -6.74
N LYS A 184 -33.32 40.68 -7.41
CA LYS A 184 -32.65 40.28 -8.65
C LYS A 184 -31.81 39.02 -8.48
N GLN A 185 -31.20 38.83 -7.30
CA GLN A 185 -30.40 37.63 -7.02
C GLN A 185 -31.28 36.43 -6.65
N LEU A 186 -32.36 36.64 -5.90
CA LEU A 186 -33.32 35.61 -5.51
C LEU A 186 -34.07 35.03 -6.73
N GLU A 187 -34.41 35.87 -7.70
CA GLU A 187 -35.09 35.48 -8.95
C GLU A 187 -34.27 34.48 -9.78
N LYS A 188 -32.93 34.48 -9.65
CA LYS A 188 -32.05 33.47 -10.27
C LYS A 188 -32.25 32.07 -9.68
N GLY A 189 -32.87 31.94 -8.51
CA GLY A 189 -33.20 30.65 -7.92
C GLY A 189 -31.99 29.77 -7.58
N LEU A 190 -30.82 30.37 -7.32
CA LEU A 190 -29.60 29.68 -6.90
C LEU A 190 -29.72 29.25 -5.44
N GLY A 191 -29.31 28.03 -5.12
CA GLY A 191 -29.47 27.52 -3.76
C GLY A 191 -28.37 27.95 -2.76
N ILE A 192 -27.24 28.50 -3.23
CA ILE A 192 -26.20 29.11 -2.37
C ILE A 192 -25.85 30.48 -2.95
N ASN A 193 -26.07 31.53 -2.17
CA ASN A 193 -25.80 32.91 -2.54
C ASN A 193 -24.90 33.54 -1.47
N VAL A 194 -23.70 33.96 -1.88
CA VAL A 194 -22.74 34.62 -1.00
C VAL A 194 -22.46 36.00 -1.57
N TYR A 195 -22.64 37.06 -0.78
CA TYR A 195 -22.20 38.40 -1.13
C TYR A 195 -20.98 38.76 -0.29
N ARG A 196 -19.83 38.98 -0.94
CA ARG A 196 -18.55 39.28 -0.27
C ARG A 196 -17.72 40.18 -1.17
N HIS A 197 -17.08 41.19 -0.59
CA HIS A 197 -16.22 42.14 -1.32
C HIS A 197 -16.90 42.78 -2.55
N GLY A 198 -18.14 43.24 -2.39
CA GLY A 198 -18.88 43.91 -3.47
C GLY A 198 -19.44 43.00 -4.57
N ALA A 199 -19.32 41.67 -4.46
CA ALA A 199 -19.75 40.74 -5.50
C ALA A 199 -20.61 39.57 -4.96
N TRP A 200 -21.61 39.17 -5.74
CA TRP A 200 -22.36 37.93 -5.53
C TRP A 200 -21.59 36.74 -6.11
N GLY A 201 -21.60 35.61 -5.39
CA GLY A 201 -20.94 34.38 -5.78
C GLY A 201 -21.32 33.21 -4.89
N SER A 202 -20.45 32.19 -4.86
CA SER A 202 -20.63 30.96 -4.09
C SER A 202 -19.27 30.30 -3.86
N TYR A 203 -19.13 29.50 -2.81
CA TYR A 203 -17.95 28.65 -2.63
C TYR A 203 -17.93 27.50 -3.64
N ARG A 204 -16.77 27.27 -4.25
CA ARG A 204 -16.54 26.23 -5.27
C ARG A 204 -15.25 25.47 -4.96
N HIS A 205 -15.24 24.18 -5.28
CA HIS A 205 -14.03 23.35 -5.25
C HIS A 205 -13.32 23.46 -6.59
N LEU A 206 -12.04 23.81 -6.55
CA LEU A 206 -11.14 23.84 -7.69
C LEU A 206 -10.04 22.79 -7.49
N ALA A 207 -9.51 22.25 -8.59
CA ALA A 207 -8.36 21.35 -8.51
C ALA A 207 -7.13 22.12 -8.01
N LEU A 208 -6.32 21.49 -7.14
CA LEU A 208 -5.05 22.05 -6.70
C LEU A 208 -4.02 21.89 -7.83
N ASN A 209 -3.25 22.93 -8.13
CA ASN A 209 -2.18 22.86 -9.12
C ASN A 209 -0.96 22.14 -8.50
N GLU A 210 -0.62 20.96 -9.02
CA GLU A 210 0.40 20.08 -8.40
C GLU A 210 1.83 20.25 -8.96
N VAL A 211 2.06 21.05 -10.01
CA VAL A 211 3.38 21.10 -10.66
C VAL A 211 4.23 22.24 -10.12
N SER A 212 5.23 21.89 -9.30
CA SER A 212 6.32 22.78 -8.92
C SER A 212 7.38 22.78 -10.03
N GLU A 213 7.54 23.90 -10.73
CA GLU A 213 8.60 24.06 -11.73
C GLU A 213 9.99 23.86 -11.08
N PRO A 214 10.93 23.14 -11.73
CA PRO A 214 12.27 22.96 -11.20
C PRO A 214 13.00 24.30 -11.01
N ARG A 215 13.54 24.53 -9.81
CA ARG A 215 14.28 25.77 -9.50
C ARG A 215 15.49 25.54 -8.58
N PRO A 216 16.57 26.35 -8.68
CA PRO A 216 17.75 26.25 -7.81
C PRO A 216 17.41 26.36 -6.32
N GLN A 217 18.09 25.59 -5.46
CA GLN A 217 17.81 25.52 -4.02
C GLN A 217 19.01 25.81 -3.13
N THR A 218 18.80 26.59 -2.06
CA THR A 218 19.82 26.89 -1.03
C THR A 218 19.68 26.07 0.25
N GLY A 219 18.49 25.51 0.51
CA GLY A 219 18.21 24.71 1.71
C GLY A 219 18.68 23.25 1.62
N HIS A 220 18.34 22.47 2.64
CA HIS A 220 18.53 21.01 2.62
C HIS A 220 17.38 20.33 1.88
N TYR A 221 17.75 19.56 0.85
CA TYR A 221 16.86 18.75 0.04
C TYR A 221 17.51 17.39 -0.19
N TYR A 222 16.71 16.35 -0.32
CA TYR A 222 17.17 14.99 -0.60
C TYR A 222 16.28 14.34 -1.64
N ALA A 223 16.84 13.42 -2.42
CA ALA A 223 16.06 12.69 -3.40
C ALA A 223 15.55 11.36 -2.83
N ASN A 224 14.29 11.05 -3.13
CA ASN A 224 13.69 9.77 -2.80
C ASN A 224 12.57 9.43 -3.80
N THR A 225 12.10 8.19 -3.79
CA THR A 225 10.91 7.77 -4.54
C THR A 225 9.66 8.09 -3.74
N THR A 226 8.66 8.73 -4.35
CA THR A 226 7.33 8.84 -3.74
C THR A 226 6.64 7.48 -3.62
N MET A 227 7.02 6.53 -4.47
CA MET A 227 6.52 5.16 -4.48
C MET A 227 7.67 4.16 -4.66
N LYS A 228 7.90 3.34 -3.63
CA LYS A 228 8.92 2.28 -3.68
C LYS A 228 8.61 1.30 -4.82
N GLY A 229 9.65 0.87 -5.53
CA GLY A 229 9.51 -0.03 -6.68
C GLY A 229 9.39 0.69 -8.02
N ASP A 230 9.00 1.96 -8.03
CA ASP A 230 8.79 2.75 -9.23
C ASP A 230 9.84 3.86 -9.33
N LEU A 231 10.81 3.70 -10.23
CA LEU A 231 11.89 4.67 -10.41
C LEU A 231 11.40 5.96 -11.09
N SER A 232 10.27 5.94 -11.81
CA SER A 232 9.68 7.16 -12.39
C SER A 232 9.15 8.11 -11.31
N SER A 233 8.91 7.58 -10.10
CA SER A 233 8.38 8.32 -8.95
C SER A 233 9.44 9.15 -8.19
N PHE A 234 10.69 9.16 -8.69
CA PHE A 234 11.78 9.93 -8.09
C PHE A 234 11.49 11.44 -8.13
N THR A 235 11.67 12.08 -6.98
CA THR A 235 11.58 13.53 -6.83
C THR A 235 12.47 14.00 -5.70
N TRP A 236 12.60 15.32 -5.54
CA TRP A 236 13.33 15.93 -4.44
C TRP A 236 12.38 16.42 -3.36
N PHE A 237 12.67 16.03 -2.14
CA PHE A 237 11.93 16.42 -0.95
C PHE A 237 12.74 17.47 -0.20
N LYS A 238 12.03 18.47 0.34
CA LYS A 238 12.63 19.32 1.37
C LYS A 238 13.03 18.43 2.54
N GLY A 239 14.20 18.66 3.14
CA GLY A 239 14.69 17.90 4.29
C GLY A 239 14.78 18.73 5.57
N GLY A 240 14.79 18.04 6.71
CA GLY A 240 14.75 18.67 8.05
C GLY A 240 16.10 19.09 8.64
N LEU A 241 17.21 18.87 7.94
CA LEU A 241 18.55 19.21 8.43
C LEU A 241 18.73 20.73 8.56
N ASN A 242 19.22 21.18 9.72
CA ASN A 242 19.61 22.57 9.92
C ASN A 242 20.96 22.84 9.24
N THR A 243 20.94 23.54 8.10
CA THR A 243 22.14 23.86 7.31
C THR A 243 23.11 24.81 8.03
N ASN A 244 22.68 25.46 9.12
CA ASN A 244 23.53 26.30 9.96
C ASN A 244 24.15 25.55 11.15
N ALA A 245 23.92 24.24 11.26
CA ALA A 245 24.56 23.41 12.27
C ALA A 245 26.07 23.29 12.02
N LYS A 246 26.82 22.91 13.05
CA LYS A 246 28.24 22.57 12.89
C LYS A 246 28.38 21.29 12.08
N ASN A 247 29.50 21.15 11.37
CA ASN A 247 29.89 19.96 10.61
C ASN A 247 28.98 19.68 9.41
N ILE A 248 28.44 20.72 8.78
CA ILE A 248 27.67 20.58 7.55
C ILE A 248 28.60 20.68 6.34
N VAL A 249 28.33 19.85 5.34
CA VAL A 249 28.96 19.90 4.01
C VAL A 249 27.92 20.25 2.95
N LYS A 250 28.30 21.13 2.03
CA LYS A 250 27.57 21.38 0.79
C LYS A 250 27.99 20.35 -0.24
N ILE A 251 27.07 19.47 -0.62
CA ILE A 251 27.37 18.38 -1.54
C ILE A 251 27.49 18.93 -2.96
N ARG A 252 28.59 18.60 -3.63
CA ARG A 252 28.84 18.92 -5.04
C ARG A 252 28.53 17.73 -5.94
N TYR A 253 28.94 16.54 -5.50
CA TYR A 253 28.63 15.27 -6.14
C TYR A 253 28.21 14.23 -5.09
N SER A 254 27.15 13.49 -5.41
CA SER A 254 26.74 12.29 -4.67
C SER A 254 27.00 11.07 -5.53
N ALA A 255 27.59 10.01 -4.98
CA ALA A 255 27.84 8.80 -5.75
C ALA A 255 26.81 7.71 -5.44
N LEU A 256 26.26 7.13 -6.50
CA LEU A 256 25.30 6.04 -6.38
C LEU A 256 26.01 4.70 -6.18
N ASN A 257 25.38 3.86 -5.37
CA ASN A 257 25.80 2.50 -5.07
C ASN A 257 24.68 1.51 -5.39
N PHE A 258 25.01 0.24 -5.60
CA PHE A 258 24.01 -0.78 -5.92
C PHE A 258 22.95 -0.92 -4.80
N ARG A 259 23.37 -0.64 -3.56
CA ARG A 259 22.48 -0.53 -2.40
C ARG A 259 21.36 0.50 -2.62
N ASP A 260 21.67 1.67 -3.18
CA ASP A 260 20.68 2.72 -3.41
C ASP A 260 19.58 2.24 -4.37
N VAL A 261 19.97 1.49 -5.41
CA VAL A 261 19.02 0.86 -6.35
C VAL A 261 18.15 -0.18 -5.64
N MET A 262 18.73 -1.03 -4.79
CA MET A 262 17.97 -2.04 -4.04
C MET A 262 16.96 -1.40 -3.08
N ILE A 263 17.30 -0.24 -2.49
CA ILE A 263 16.40 0.55 -1.64
C ILE A 263 15.26 1.16 -2.49
N ALA A 264 15.59 1.84 -3.58
CA ALA A 264 14.60 2.50 -4.44
C ALA A 264 13.62 1.50 -5.10
N THR A 265 14.12 0.31 -5.48
CA THR A 265 13.30 -0.77 -6.05
C THR A 265 12.56 -1.62 -5.01
N GLY A 266 12.73 -1.36 -3.71
CA GLY A 266 12.07 -2.09 -2.64
C GLY A 266 12.58 -3.53 -2.41
N LYS A 267 13.72 -3.90 -3.00
CA LYS A 267 14.36 -5.23 -2.82
C LYS A 267 15.07 -5.39 -1.47
N LEU A 268 15.29 -4.29 -0.75
CA LEU A 268 15.91 -4.30 0.58
C LEU A 268 14.90 -3.83 1.63
N ASP A 269 14.59 -4.69 2.62
CA ASP A 269 13.79 -4.26 3.76
C ASP A 269 14.59 -3.33 4.66
N LEU A 270 14.10 -2.10 4.78
CA LEU A 270 14.71 -1.02 5.56
C LEU A 270 14.43 -1.16 7.05
N SER A 271 13.37 -1.89 7.44
CA SER A 271 12.94 -2.04 8.83
C SER A 271 14.01 -2.72 9.69
N LEU A 272 14.77 -3.64 9.09
CA LEU A 272 15.89 -4.36 9.70
C LEU A 272 17.13 -3.48 9.89
N MET A 273 17.22 -2.36 9.16
CA MET A 273 18.43 -1.55 9.10
C MET A 273 18.30 -0.16 9.71
N TYR A 274 17.12 0.44 9.70
CA TYR A 274 16.92 1.83 10.07
C TYR A 274 15.70 1.99 10.97
N SER A 275 15.84 2.85 11.98
CA SER A 275 14.69 3.22 12.81
C SER A 275 13.65 3.98 11.98
N ARG A 276 12.38 3.98 12.42
CA ARG A 276 11.30 4.69 11.73
C ARG A 276 11.58 6.19 11.53
N LEU A 277 12.39 6.79 12.41
CA LEU A 277 12.80 8.20 12.31
C LEU A 277 13.80 8.48 11.19
N GLU A 278 14.54 7.46 10.74
CA GLU A 278 15.62 7.60 9.76
C GLU A 278 15.18 7.24 8.34
N GLN A 279 13.98 6.65 8.17
CA GLN A 279 13.55 5.99 6.93
C GLN A 279 13.23 6.95 5.76
N ASP A 280 12.99 8.24 6.02
CA ASP A 280 12.60 9.21 4.97
C ASP A 280 13.79 9.63 4.08
N CYS A 281 14.99 9.80 4.65
CA CYS A 281 16.20 10.28 3.94
C CYS A 281 17.32 9.24 4.00
N ILE A 282 17.10 8.10 3.35
CA ILE A 282 17.99 6.92 3.43
C ILE A 282 18.98 6.76 2.28
N ILE A 283 18.69 7.37 1.12
CA ILE A 283 19.44 7.12 -0.11
C ILE A 283 20.73 7.93 -0.12
N GLY A 284 21.79 7.31 -0.62
CA GLY A 284 23.10 7.93 -0.81
C GLY A 284 24.01 7.72 0.39
N PHE A 285 25.18 7.17 0.10
CA PHE A 285 26.14 6.70 1.10
C PHE A 285 27.46 7.45 1.06
N GLU A 286 27.83 8.05 -0.06
CA GLU A 286 29.09 8.77 -0.22
C GLU A 286 28.91 10.04 -1.04
N PHE A 287 29.78 11.02 -0.79
CA PHE A 287 29.72 12.34 -1.42
C PHE A 287 31.11 12.95 -1.56
N SER A 288 31.18 14.02 -2.35
CA SER A 288 32.22 15.04 -2.27
C SER A 288 31.61 16.44 -2.24
N GLY A 289 32.25 17.37 -1.54
CA GLY A 289 31.71 18.70 -1.35
C GLY A 289 32.65 19.68 -0.64
N ILE A 290 32.08 20.79 -0.22
CA ILE A 290 32.76 21.85 0.52
C ILE A 290 32.23 21.91 1.95
N ASP A 291 33.12 21.79 2.94
CA ASP A 291 32.76 21.94 4.34
C ASP A 291 32.44 23.41 4.70
N GLN A 292 31.90 23.64 5.88
CA GLN A 292 31.61 24.99 6.39
C GLN A 292 32.84 25.93 6.46
N ASN A 293 34.07 25.41 6.42
CA ASN A 293 35.31 26.19 6.44
C ASN A 293 35.87 26.44 5.03
N GLY A 294 35.19 26.00 3.97
CA GLY A 294 35.65 26.13 2.59
C GLY A 294 36.63 25.04 2.13
N LYS A 295 36.84 23.99 2.94
CA LYS A 295 37.71 22.87 2.57
C LYS A 295 37.00 21.90 1.63
N ARG A 296 37.74 21.39 0.66
CA ARG A 296 37.29 20.35 -0.26
C ARG A 296 37.41 19.01 0.44
N VAL A 297 36.29 18.31 0.61
CA VAL A 297 36.20 17.04 1.35
C VAL A 297 35.46 15.97 0.56
N MET A 298 35.79 14.71 0.82
CA MET A 298 35.03 13.52 0.40
C MET A 298 34.71 12.68 1.62
N GLY A 299 33.60 11.96 1.62
CA GLY A 299 33.24 11.16 2.78
C GLY A 299 32.13 10.14 2.57
N ILE A 300 31.89 9.36 3.62
CA ILE A 300 30.85 8.33 3.71
C ILE A 300 29.92 8.71 4.87
N ASN A 301 28.62 8.72 4.61
CA ASN A 301 27.60 8.89 5.66
C ASN A 301 26.73 7.65 5.77
N LYS A 302 26.13 7.46 6.95
CA LYS A 302 25.20 6.36 7.22
C LYS A 302 23.98 6.37 6.27
N TYR A 303 23.55 7.55 5.84
CA TYR A 303 22.45 7.80 4.90
C TYR A 303 22.43 9.27 4.46
N GLY A 304 21.56 9.60 3.50
CA GLY A 304 21.20 10.99 3.16
C GLY A 304 22.25 11.74 2.35
N SER A 305 23.25 11.05 1.80
CA SER A 305 24.25 11.70 0.93
C SER A 305 23.72 12.00 -0.46
N LEU A 306 22.55 11.48 -0.84
CA LEU A 306 21.84 11.89 -2.05
C LEU A 306 20.97 13.11 -1.74
N GLY A 307 21.67 14.22 -1.44
CA GLY A 307 21.07 15.45 -0.96
C GLY A 307 21.90 16.67 -1.30
N THR A 308 21.38 17.85 -1.00
CA THR A 308 22.09 19.13 -1.19
C THR A 308 23.11 19.40 -0.09
N HIS A 309 22.88 18.84 1.10
CA HIS A 309 23.74 18.96 2.27
C HIS A 309 23.78 17.65 3.02
N ALA A 310 24.83 17.42 3.79
CA ALA A 310 24.86 16.35 4.78
C ALA A 310 25.68 16.76 6.01
N VAL A 311 25.61 15.94 7.06
CA VAL A 311 26.46 16.07 8.24
C VAL A 311 27.75 15.30 7.99
N LEU A 312 28.88 15.87 8.35
CA LEU A 312 30.19 15.23 8.28
C LEU A 312 30.40 14.30 9.48
N GLU A 313 30.93 13.12 9.19
CA GLU A 313 31.35 12.12 10.17
C GLU A 313 32.89 12.15 10.28
N ASP A 314 33.42 12.46 11.47
CA ASP A 314 34.83 12.83 11.67
C ASP A 314 35.84 11.76 11.17
N TYR A 315 35.53 10.46 11.28
CA TYR A 315 36.40 9.36 10.86
C TYR A 315 36.07 8.79 9.47
N PHE A 316 35.01 9.29 8.84
CA PHE A 316 34.58 8.87 7.50
C PHE A 316 34.67 10.02 6.50
N THR A 317 35.45 11.05 6.82
CA THR A 317 35.67 12.23 5.99
C THR A 317 37.17 12.44 5.75
N TRP A 318 37.55 12.67 4.50
CA TRP A 318 38.92 12.94 4.08
C TRP A 318 39.02 14.28 3.36
N GLU A 319 40.09 15.03 3.64
CA GLU A 319 40.44 16.23 2.88
C GLU A 319 40.98 15.81 1.50
N LEU A 320 40.55 16.52 0.45
CA LEU A 320 40.94 16.20 -0.92
C LEU A 320 42.42 16.52 -1.19
N PRO A 321 43.15 15.64 -1.88
CA PRO A 321 44.43 16.01 -2.47
C PRO A 321 44.28 17.19 -3.45
N PRO A 322 45.26 18.11 -3.54
CA PRO A 322 45.14 19.32 -4.37
C PRO A 322 44.91 19.06 -5.87
N HIS A 323 45.34 17.90 -6.35
CA HIS A 323 45.28 17.52 -7.77
C HIS A 323 44.01 16.75 -8.15
N TRP A 324 43.12 16.43 -7.20
CA TRP A 324 41.85 15.79 -7.49
C TRP A 324 40.73 16.81 -7.63
N THR A 325 39.88 16.61 -8.63
CA THR A 325 38.59 17.28 -8.74
C THR A 325 37.60 16.70 -7.72
N LEU A 326 36.52 17.43 -7.40
CA LEU A 326 35.47 16.89 -6.53
C LEU A 326 34.74 15.72 -7.21
N GLU A 327 34.64 15.73 -8.53
CA GLU A 327 34.04 14.63 -9.30
C GLU A 327 34.84 13.34 -9.15
N GLU A 328 36.16 13.42 -9.33
CA GLU A 328 37.08 12.31 -9.12
C GLU A 328 37.03 11.80 -7.67
N ALA A 329 37.06 12.71 -6.69
CA ALA A 329 37.06 12.34 -5.28
C ALA A 329 35.77 11.62 -4.84
N ALA A 330 34.62 11.93 -5.44
CA ALA A 330 33.36 11.25 -5.11
C ALA A 330 33.37 9.74 -5.45
N THR A 331 34.34 9.28 -6.25
CA THR A 331 34.43 7.87 -6.67
C THR A 331 35.20 6.96 -5.71
N VAL A 332 35.84 7.54 -4.69
CA VAL A 332 36.86 6.87 -3.86
C VAL A 332 36.31 6.31 -2.53
N PRO A 333 35.52 7.03 -1.73
CA PRO A 333 35.29 6.67 -0.33
C PRO A 333 34.75 5.24 -0.13
N CYS A 334 33.56 4.93 -0.64
CA CYS A 334 32.89 3.67 -0.33
C CYS A 334 33.64 2.46 -0.91
N VAL A 335 34.17 2.58 -2.13
CA VAL A 335 34.81 1.46 -2.83
C VAL A 335 36.13 1.08 -2.17
N TYR A 336 36.98 2.06 -1.82
CA TYR A 336 38.26 1.76 -1.19
C TYR A 336 38.10 1.36 0.28
N THR A 337 37.19 1.97 1.03
CA THR A 337 36.91 1.50 2.40
C THR A 337 36.41 0.05 2.41
N THR A 338 35.60 -0.35 1.42
CA THR A 338 35.15 -1.75 1.27
C THR A 338 36.33 -2.69 1.00
N VAL A 339 37.19 -2.35 0.03
CA VAL A 339 38.35 -3.16 -0.34
C VAL A 339 39.36 -3.27 0.81
N TYR A 340 39.66 -2.15 1.45
CA TYR A 340 40.62 -2.11 2.55
C TYR A 340 40.08 -2.85 3.78
N GLY A 341 38.78 -2.72 4.08
CA GLY A 341 38.12 -3.52 5.12
C GLY A 341 38.25 -5.02 4.83
N ALA A 342 37.96 -5.43 3.60
CA ALA A 342 38.11 -6.82 3.17
C ALA A 342 39.56 -7.33 3.31
N PHE A 343 40.54 -6.55 2.85
CA PHE A 343 41.94 -7.00 2.70
C PHE A 343 42.79 -6.88 3.97
N PHE A 344 42.43 -5.98 4.89
CA PHE A 344 43.27 -5.66 6.05
C PHE A 344 42.56 -5.78 7.39
N VAL A 345 41.22 -5.82 7.42
CA VAL A 345 40.45 -6.00 8.66
C VAL A 345 39.94 -7.43 8.76
N GLU A 346 39.13 -7.87 7.81
CA GLU A 346 38.54 -9.22 7.82
C GLU A 346 39.58 -10.30 7.44
N THR A 347 40.52 -9.93 6.58
CA THR A 347 41.66 -10.78 6.20
C THR A 347 42.98 -10.02 6.28
N HIS A 348 44.06 -10.74 6.03
CA HIS A 348 45.39 -10.19 5.85
C HIS A 348 45.96 -10.72 4.54
N ILE A 349 45.82 -9.94 3.47
CA ILE A 349 46.36 -10.33 2.16
C ILE A 349 47.89 -10.44 2.21
N GLU A 350 48.43 -11.49 1.60
CA GLU A 350 49.87 -11.73 1.55
C GLU A 350 50.42 -11.59 0.13
N LYS A 351 51.65 -11.07 0.04
CA LYS A 351 52.35 -10.91 -1.23
C LYS A 351 52.62 -12.28 -1.87
N GLY A 352 52.38 -12.39 -3.18
CA GLY A 352 52.60 -13.61 -3.96
C GLY A 352 51.43 -14.60 -3.96
N LYS A 353 50.37 -14.33 -3.20
CA LYS A 353 49.12 -15.08 -3.22
C LYS A 353 48.22 -14.67 -4.38
N SER A 354 47.24 -15.50 -4.70
CA SER A 354 46.31 -15.31 -5.82
C SER A 354 44.91 -14.88 -5.36
N ILE A 355 44.25 -14.02 -6.14
CA ILE A 355 42.90 -13.53 -5.84
C ILE A 355 42.00 -13.51 -7.07
N LEU A 356 40.77 -14.01 -6.95
CA LEU A 356 39.70 -13.84 -7.93
C LEU A 356 38.80 -12.67 -7.53
N ILE A 357 38.71 -11.65 -8.38
CA ILE A 357 37.91 -10.44 -8.17
C ILE A 357 36.75 -10.43 -9.17
N HIS A 358 35.52 -10.59 -8.69
CA HIS A 358 34.35 -10.52 -9.58
C HIS A 358 33.98 -9.09 -9.97
N ALA A 359 33.34 -8.95 -11.14
CA ALA A 359 32.89 -7.67 -11.69
C ALA A 359 34.02 -6.61 -11.77
N GLY A 360 35.12 -6.96 -12.45
CA GLY A 360 36.37 -6.19 -12.43
C GLY A 360 36.26 -4.74 -12.89
N THR A 361 35.31 -4.42 -13.79
CA THR A 361 35.07 -3.05 -14.25
C THR A 361 34.11 -2.23 -13.37
N GLY A 362 33.53 -2.83 -12.34
CA GLY A 362 32.70 -2.11 -11.36
C GLY A 362 33.55 -1.28 -10.40
N GLY A 363 32.93 -0.40 -9.62
CA GLY A 363 33.64 0.48 -8.67
C GLY A 363 34.56 -0.28 -7.70
N VAL A 364 34.02 -1.27 -6.98
CA VAL A 364 34.80 -2.10 -6.05
C VAL A 364 35.83 -2.96 -6.79
N GLY A 365 35.49 -3.51 -7.96
CA GLY A 365 36.39 -4.34 -8.76
C GLY A 365 37.65 -3.59 -9.18
N LEU A 366 37.52 -2.35 -9.68
CA LEU A 366 38.65 -1.52 -10.09
C LEU A 366 39.55 -1.15 -8.90
N ALA A 367 38.96 -0.77 -7.76
CA ALA A 367 39.70 -0.49 -6.54
C ALA A 367 40.43 -1.73 -6.01
N ALA A 368 39.77 -2.90 -6.04
CA ALA A 368 40.34 -4.17 -5.60
C ALA A 368 41.51 -4.62 -6.49
N ILE A 369 41.37 -4.57 -7.82
CA ILE A 369 42.45 -4.95 -8.76
C ILE A 369 43.66 -4.05 -8.55
N ARG A 370 43.46 -2.72 -8.46
CA ARG A 370 44.55 -1.77 -8.22
C ARG A 370 45.30 -2.08 -6.93
N THR A 371 44.55 -2.31 -5.84
CA THR A 371 45.11 -2.59 -4.52
C THR A 371 45.84 -3.95 -4.51
N ALA A 372 45.23 -5.01 -5.02
CA ALA A 372 45.82 -6.34 -5.11
C ALA A 372 47.13 -6.34 -5.93
N LEU A 373 47.17 -5.67 -7.08
CA LEU A 373 48.38 -5.54 -7.90
C LEU A 373 49.48 -4.74 -7.22
N HIS A 374 49.13 -3.72 -6.42
CA HIS A 374 50.10 -2.94 -5.64
C HIS A 374 50.75 -3.79 -4.54
N TYR A 375 49.94 -4.54 -3.80
CA TYR A 375 50.42 -5.43 -2.73
C TYR A 375 51.02 -6.75 -3.24
N GLY A 376 51.06 -6.94 -4.56
CA GLY A 376 51.81 -8.00 -5.23
C GLY A 376 51.09 -9.34 -5.26
N LEU A 377 49.76 -9.34 -5.34
CA LEU A 377 48.94 -10.53 -5.57
C LEU A 377 48.84 -10.84 -7.07
N GLU A 378 48.67 -12.12 -7.40
CA GLU A 378 48.30 -12.55 -8.74
C GLU A 378 46.77 -12.45 -8.92
N VAL A 379 46.33 -11.60 -9.84
CA VAL A 379 44.92 -11.24 -9.98
C VAL A 379 44.26 -12.04 -11.11
N PHE A 380 43.10 -12.61 -10.79
CA PHE A 380 42.09 -13.14 -11.70
C PHE A 380 40.84 -12.26 -11.61
N THR A 381 40.11 -12.07 -12.71
CA THR A 381 38.89 -11.27 -12.68
C THR A 381 37.85 -11.74 -13.69
N THR A 382 36.63 -11.20 -13.59
CA THR A 382 35.53 -11.49 -14.51
C THR A 382 34.87 -10.22 -15.00
N VAL A 383 34.44 -10.22 -16.26
CA VAL A 383 33.75 -9.11 -16.93
C VAL A 383 32.62 -9.63 -17.83
N SER A 384 31.70 -8.76 -18.23
CA SER A 384 30.50 -9.15 -18.98
C SER A 384 30.58 -8.96 -20.50
N THR A 385 31.56 -8.19 -21.00
CA THR A 385 31.72 -7.86 -22.42
C THR A 385 33.20 -7.74 -22.79
N GLU A 386 33.52 -7.91 -24.08
CA GLU A 386 34.91 -7.77 -24.57
C GLU A 386 35.42 -6.33 -24.45
N GLU A 387 34.54 -5.33 -24.60
CA GLU A 387 34.88 -3.92 -24.35
C GLU A 387 35.39 -3.71 -22.92
N LYS A 388 34.69 -4.29 -21.93
CA LYS A 388 35.07 -4.24 -20.52
C LYS A 388 36.40 -4.96 -20.26
N LYS A 389 36.66 -6.06 -20.98
CA LYS A 389 37.92 -6.78 -20.91
C LYS A 389 39.08 -5.94 -21.43
N GLN A 390 38.93 -5.34 -22.61
CA GLN A 390 39.97 -4.49 -23.20
C GLN A 390 40.28 -3.29 -22.30
N TYR A 391 39.24 -2.66 -21.75
CA TYR A 391 39.39 -1.57 -20.79
C TYR A 391 40.25 -1.95 -19.56
N LEU A 392 40.08 -3.14 -18.99
CA LEU A 392 40.91 -3.59 -17.87
C LEU A 392 42.37 -3.83 -18.26
N LEU A 393 42.61 -4.38 -19.45
CA LEU A 393 43.97 -4.64 -19.96
C LEU A 393 44.73 -3.33 -20.21
N ASP A 394 44.04 -2.33 -20.77
CA ASP A 394 44.60 -1.01 -21.01
C ASP A 394 44.91 -0.28 -19.69
N LEU A 395 44.02 -0.40 -18.71
CA LEU A 395 44.16 0.27 -17.41
C LEU A 395 45.18 -0.42 -16.49
N PHE A 396 45.29 -1.75 -16.55
CA PHE A 396 46.17 -2.54 -15.71
C PHE A 396 47.10 -3.42 -16.55
N PRO A 397 48.25 -2.90 -17.02
CA PRO A 397 49.17 -3.64 -17.89
C PRO A 397 49.77 -4.91 -17.27
N LYS A 398 49.70 -5.04 -15.93
CA LYS A 398 50.13 -6.24 -15.20
C LYS A 398 49.10 -7.38 -15.22
N LEU A 399 47.87 -7.11 -15.66
CA LEU A 399 46.80 -8.09 -15.75
C LEU A 399 46.96 -8.90 -17.05
N LYS A 400 46.90 -10.23 -16.95
CA LYS A 400 47.07 -11.11 -18.11
C LYS A 400 45.70 -11.33 -18.80
N PRO A 401 45.63 -11.34 -20.14
CA PRO A 401 44.39 -11.65 -20.85
C PRO A 401 43.80 -13.03 -20.49
N SER A 402 44.65 -14.01 -20.19
CA SER A 402 44.23 -15.36 -19.77
C SER A 402 43.62 -15.42 -18.36
N HIS A 403 43.73 -14.33 -17.58
CA HIS A 403 43.21 -14.23 -16.22
C HIS A 403 41.84 -13.52 -16.15
N ILE A 404 41.22 -13.24 -17.30
CA ILE A 404 39.94 -12.55 -17.40
C ILE A 404 38.88 -13.51 -17.95
N GLY A 405 37.89 -13.85 -17.11
CA GLY A 405 36.76 -14.72 -17.46
C GLY A 405 35.44 -13.97 -17.66
N ASN A 406 34.37 -14.71 -17.97
CA ASN A 406 33.02 -14.15 -18.11
C ASN A 406 32.31 -14.07 -16.76
N SER A 407 31.62 -12.96 -16.47
CA SER A 407 30.82 -12.77 -15.24
C SER A 407 29.34 -13.15 -15.42
N ARG A 408 28.89 -13.42 -16.65
CA ARG A 408 27.48 -13.74 -16.95
C ARG A 408 27.13 -15.21 -16.78
N ASP A 409 28.12 -16.10 -16.79
CA ASP A 409 27.98 -17.53 -16.63
C ASP A 409 29.01 -18.06 -15.61
N THR A 410 29.15 -19.38 -15.50
CA THR A 410 30.07 -20.08 -14.59
C THR A 410 31.39 -20.48 -15.25
N SER A 411 31.66 -20.07 -16.50
CA SER A 411 32.87 -20.44 -17.25
C SER A 411 34.17 -19.95 -16.62
N PHE A 412 34.11 -18.93 -15.75
CA PHE A 412 35.26 -18.45 -15.00
C PHE A 412 35.89 -19.52 -14.12
N TYR A 413 35.13 -20.56 -13.70
CA TYR A 413 35.67 -21.69 -12.96
C TYR A 413 36.75 -22.44 -13.75
N GLU A 414 36.44 -22.77 -15.01
CA GLU A 414 37.37 -23.47 -15.89
C GLU A 414 38.62 -22.64 -16.16
N MET A 415 38.45 -21.32 -16.36
CA MET A 415 39.54 -20.38 -16.51
C MET A 415 40.46 -20.39 -15.28
N VAL A 416 39.90 -20.25 -14.08
CA VAL A 416 40.68 -20.24 -12.83
C VAL A 416 41.40 -21.58 -12.65
N MET A 417 40.71 -22.71 -12.79
CA MET A 417 41.30 -24.04 -12.61
C MET A 417 42.40 -24.31 -13.64
N LEU A 418 42.21 -23.92 -14.90
CA LEU A 418 43.22 -24.10 -15.95
C LEU A 418 44.49 -23.29 -15.65
N GLN A 419 44.35 -22.01 -15.30
CA GLN A 419 45.49 -21.14 -15.05
C GLN A 419 46.19 -21.43 -13.71
N THR A 420 45.46 -21.97 -12.73
CA THR A 420 46.01 -22.37 -11.41
C THR A 420 46.40 -23.86 -11.35
N LYS A 421 46.33 -24.59 -12.47
CA LYS A 421 46.65 -26.03 -12.56
C LYS A 421 45.85 -26.90 -11.58
N GLY A 422 44.57 -26.56 -11.40
CA GLY A 422 43.62 -27.27 -10.54
C GLY A 422 43.71 -26.93 -9.06
N ILE A 423 44.60 -26.00 -8.67
CA ILE A 423 44.79 -25.61 -7.27
C ILE A 423 43.66 -24.67 -6.79
N GLY A 424 43.23 -23.74 -7.65
CA GLY A 424 42.34 -22.65 -7.25
C GLY A 424 43.09 -21.41 -6.78
N VAL A 425 42.35 -20.44 -6.22
CA VAL A 425 42.89 -19.16 -5.71
C VAL A 425 42.85 -19.07 -4.18
N ASP A 426 43.76 -18.29 -3.61
CA ASP A 426 43.84 -18.11 -2.15
C ASP A 426 42.72 -17.20 -1.62
N TYR A 427 42.31 -16.20 -2.40
CA TYR A 427 41.24 -15.27 -2.03
C TYR A 427 40.19 -15.17 -3.14
N VAL A 428 38.92 -15.01 -2.77
CA VAL A 428 37.84 -14.68 -3.72
C VAL A 428 37.07 -13.48 -3.19
N LEU A 429 37.10 -12.35 -3.91
CA LEU A 429 36.22 -11.21 -3.65
C LEU A 429 34.95 -11.34 -4.50
N ASN A 430 33.88 -11.81 -3.88
CA ASN A 430 32.61 -12.12 -4.55
C ASN A 430 31.57 -11.01 -4.43
N SER A 431 30.89 -10.73 -5.53
CA SER A 431 29.70 -9.87 -5.61
C SER A 431 28.58 -10.47 -6.48
N LEU A 432 28.75 -11.72 -6.91
CA LEU A 432 27.79 -12.46 -7.74
C LEU A 432 26.88 -13.31 -6.84
N ALA A 433 25.69 -13.64 -7.36
CA ALA A 433 24.65 -14.37 -6.64
C ALA A 433 24.37 -15.76 -7.21
N ASP A 434 23.58 -16.55 -6.50
CA ASP A 434 23.06 -17.87 -6.89
C ASP A 434 24.19 -18.86 -7.26
N ASP A 435 24.03 -19.61 -8.35
CA ASP A 435 24.97 -20.61 -8.84
C ASP A 435 26.40 -20.06 -9.03
N LYS A 436 26.52 -18.76 -9.29
CA LYS A 436 27.82 -18.12 -9.45
C LYS A 436 28.54 -18.01 -8.13
N LEU A 437 27.86 -17.70 -7.02
CA LEU A 437 28.43 -17.68 -5.68
C LEU A 437 28.99 -19.07 -5.32
N ILE A 438 28.19 -20.12 -5.53
CA ILE A 438 28.62 -21.50 -5.28
C ILE A 438 29.81 -21.88 -6.18
N THR A 439 29.80 -21.45 -7.43
CA THR A 439 30.92 -21.68 -8.36
C THR A 439 32.18 -20.93 -7.90
N SER A 440 32.05 -19.71 -7.41
CA SER A 440 33.13 -18.92 -6.84
C SER A 440 33.73 -19.58 -5.59
N LEU A 441 32.91 -20.23 -4.74
CA LEU A 441 33.42 -21.02 -3.61
C LEU A 441 34.27 -22.21 -4.07
N ARG A 442 33.89 -22.85 -5.19
CA ARG A 442 34.67 -23.96 -5.76
C ARG A 442 36.04 -23.51 -6.29
N CYS A 443 36.17 -22.23 -6.67
CA CYS A 443 37.43 -21.64 -7.13
C CYS A 443 38.49 -21.52 -6.02
N LEU A 444 38.15 -21.63 -4.74
CA LEU A 444 39.11 -21.53 -3.65
C LEU A 444 40.07 -22.73 -3.58
N ALA A 445 41.32 -22.42 -3.30
CA ALA A 445 42.35 -23.37 -2.89
C ALA A 445 42.14 -23.86 -1.45
N GLU A 446 42.95 -24.82 -1.01
CA GLU A 446 43.04 -25.18 0.41
C GLU A 446 43.46 -23.96 1.25
N ASP A 447 42.89 -23.84 2.45
CA ASP A 447 43.06 -22.69 3.36
C ASP A 447 42.60 -21.34 2.76
N GLY A 448 41.83 -21.36 1.67
CA GLY A 448 41.37 -20.16 0.97
C GLY A 448 40.37 -19.31 1.76
N HIS A 449 40.33 -18.02 1.45
CA HIS A 449 39.46 -17.03 2.09
C HIS A 449 38.41 -16.50 1.09
N PHE A 450 37.14 -16.75 1.38
CA PHE A 450 36.01 -16.18 0.65
C PHE A 450 35.62 -14.83 1.25
N LEU A 451 35.54 -13.79 0.44
CA LEU A 451 35.23 -12.42 0.82
C LEU A 451 33.90 -12.00 0.15
N GLU A 452 32.78 -12.16 0.85
CA GLU A 452 31.45 -11.85 0.35
C GLU A 452 31.07 -10.39 0.61
N ILE A 453 30.81 -9.63 -0.46
CA ILE A 453 30.28 -8.24 -0.39
C ILE A 453 28.84 -8.13 -0.93
N GLY A 454 28.33 -9.17 -1.59
CA GLY A 454 26.95 -9.28 -2.04
C GLY A 454 25.98 -9.45 -0.87
N LYS A 455 24.78 -8.88 -1.02
CA LYS A 455 23.72 -8.95 0.01
C LYS A 455 22.56 -9.87 -0.36
N TYR A 456 22.41 -10.22 -1.64
CA TYR A 456 21.22 -10.93 -2.12
C TYR A 456 21.07 -12.31 -1.46
N ASP A 457 22.07 -13.18 -1.57
CA ASP A 457 22.03 -14.54 -1.04
C ASP A 457 21.93 -14.58 0.48
N ILE A 458 22.57 -13.61 1.17
CA ILE A 458 22.50 -13.44 2.62
C ILE A 458 21.09 -13.08 3.07
N LEU A 459 20.43 -12.16 2.36
CA LEU A 459 19.06 -11.74 2.68
C LEU A 459 18.02 -12.82 2.40
N ASN A 460 18.30 -13.70 1.44
CA ASN A 460 17.44 -14.83 1.08
C ASN A 460 17.75 -16.11 1.88
N ASP A 461 18.67 -16.06 2.85
CA ASP A 461 19.15 -17.23 3.62
C ASP A 461 19.53 -18.41 2.71
N SER A 462 20.29 -18.11 1.66
CA SER A 462 20.66 -19.10 0.64
C SER A 462 21.61 -20.15 1.23
N LYS A 463 21.33 -21.43 0.93
CA LYS A 463 22.07 -22.55 1.53
C LYS A 463 23.47 -22.70 0.93
N ILE A 464 24.49 -22.76 1.79
CA ILE A 464 25.86 -23.14 1.42
C ILE A 464 26.14 -24.57 1.88
N GLY A 465 26.57 -25.43 0.97
CA GLY A 465 26.93 -26.81 1.31
C GLY A 465 28.20 -26.88 2.15
N LEU A 466 28.13 -27.46 3.36
CA LEU A 466 29.28 -27.59 4.26
C LEU A 466 30.44 -28.40 3.67
N GLY A 467 30.20 -29.24 2.66
CA GLY A 467 31.25 -29.96 1.95
C GLY A 467 32.33 -29.06 1.33
N HIS A 468 32.02 -27.79 1.02
CA HIS A 468 33.01 -26.83 0.54
C HIS A 468 34.06 -26.47 1.60
N PHE A 469 33.72 -26.55 2.88
CA PHE A 469 34.62 -26.27 4.01
C PHE A 469 35.63 -27.39 4.29
N ALA A 470 35.51 -28.55 3.62
CA ALA A 470 36.50 -29.62 3.71
C ALA A 470 37.91 -29.19 3.23
N LYS A 471 38.00 -28.12 2.43
CA LYS A 471 39.25 -27.47 2.01
C LYS A 471 39.86 -26.55 3.10
N ASN A 472 39.32 -26.56 4.32
CA ASN A 472 39.68 -25.64 5.41
C ASN A 472 39.53 -24.15 5.04
N ILE A 473 38.57 -23.81 4.19
CA ILE A 473 38.31 -22.43 3.78
C ILE A 473 37.66 -21.61 4.90
N THR A 474 37.87 -20.30 4.87
CA THR A 474 37.17 -19.34 5.74
C THR A 474 36.22 -18.46 4.94
N PHE A 475 34.99 -18.28 5.42
CA PHE A 475 33.97 -17.44 4.78
C PHE A 475 33.78 -16.12 5.54
N HIS A 476 34.12 -15.00 4.91
CA HIS A 476 34.06 -13.65 5.47
C HIS A 476 32.90 -12.88 4.85
N VAL A 477 32.13 -12.18 5.68
CA VAL A 477 31.04 -11.31 5.23
C VAL A 477 31.38 -9.86 5.53
N ILE A 478 31.51 -9.05 4.49
CA ILE A 478 31.99 -7.66 4.59
C ILE A 478 30.80 -6.70 4.53
N MET A 479 30.45 -6.10 5.68
CA MET A 479 29.32 -5.17 5.78
C MET A 479 29.77 -3.78 6.27
N LEU A 480 30.10 -2.89 5.32
CA LEU A 480 30.50 -1.51 5.64
C LEU A 480 29.40 -0.74 6.40
N ASP A 481 28.13 -1.05 6.16
CA ASP A 481 26.99 -0.47 6.87
C ASP A 481 26.91 -0.86 8.34
N LYS A 482 27.48 -1.99 8.76
CA LYS A 482 27.60 -2.34 10.18
C LYS A 482 28.67 -1.50 10.86
N VAL A 483 29.81 -1.27 10.21
CA VAL A 483 30.91 -0.45 10.74
C VAL A 483 30.43 0.97 11.06
N LEU A 484 29.64 1.58 10.16
CA LEU A 484 29.03 2.90 10.40
C LEU A 484 28.02 2.92 11.55
N LYS A 485 27.39 1.79 11.89
CA LYS A 485 26.40 1.69 12.98
C LYS A 485 27.05 1.45 14.34
N THR A 486 28.11 0.65 14.39
CA THR A 486 28.79 0.27 15.63
C THR A 486 29.68 1.39 16.19
N GLY A 487 29.90 2.44 15.40
CA GLY A 487 30.80 3.55 15.76
C GLY A 487 32.26 3.23 15.44
N VAL A 488 33.14 4.15 15.83
CA VAL A 488 34.57 4.12 15.50
C VAL A 488 35.31 3.11 16.39
N THR A 489 35.86 2.06 15.77
CA THR A 489 36.70 1.06 16.46
C THR A 489 38.19 1.35 16.27
N PRO A 490 39.09 0.88 17.16
CA PRO A 490 40.54 0.99 16.97
C PRO A 490 41.03 0.41 15.65
N GLU A 491 40.42 -0.67 15.17
CA GLU A 491 40.70 -1.31 13.89
C GLU A 491 40.33 -0.38 12.72
N PHE A 492 39.18 0.30 12.81
CA PHE A 492 38.77 1.26 11.81
C PHE A 492 39.66 2.50 11.77
N ILE A 493 40.14 3.00 12.92
CA ILE A 493 41.11 4.11 12.95
C ILE A 493 42.39 3.72 12.19
N LYS A 494 42.93 2.52 12.46
CA LYS A 494 44.10 2.00 11.73
C LYS A 494 43.84 1.85 10.23
N LEU A 495 42.63 1.43 9.87
CA LEU A 495 42.19 1.34 8.47
C LEU A 495 42.19 2.73 7.82
N ASN A 496 41.62 3.71 8.50
CA ASN A 496 41.51 5.09 8.04
C ASN A 496 42.90 5.74 7.84
N ASP A 497 43.83 5.52 8.78
CA ASP A 497 45.22 5.98 8.65
C ASP A 497 45.90 5.35 7.43
N ARG A 498 45.66 4.06 7.18
CA ARG A 498 46.19 3.36 6.01
C ARG A 498 45.61 3.90 4.71
N ILE A 499 44.29 4.10 4.64
CA ILE A 499 43.62 4.70 3.48
C ILE A 499 44.22 6.09 3.21
N THR A 500 44.36 6.92 4.24
CA THR A 500 44.94 8.27 4.12
C THR A 500 46.37 8.24 3.58
N LYS A 501 47.20 7.31 4.08
CA LYS A 501 48.57 7.10 3.58
C LYS A 501 48.60 6.63 2.12
N ASP A 502 47.70 5.72 1.75
CA ASP A 502 47.65 5.13 0.42
C ASP A 502 47.04 6.07 -0.63
N ILE A 503 46.21 7.04 -0.21
CA ILE A 503 45.82 8.22 -1.01
C ILE A 503 47.06 9.07 -1.31
N HIS A 504 47.83 9.45 -0.28
CA HIS A 504 49.00 10.32 -0.47
C HIS A 504 50.13 9.68 -1.29
N SER A 505 50.30 8.36 -1.21
CA SER A 505 51.30 7.63 -1.98
C SER A 505 50.85 7.26 -3.40
N GLY A 506 49.61 7.58 -3.79
CA GLY A 506 49.07 7.33 -5.13
C GLY A 506 48.65 5.89 -5.40
N VAL A 507 48.58 5.05 -4.37
CA VAL A 507 48.05 3.68 -4.45
C VAL A 507 46.54 3.73 -4.68
N ILE A 508 45.85 4.55 -3.90
CA ILE A 508 44.44 4.87 -4.08
C ILE A 508 44.34 5.97 -5.13
N ALA A 509 43.54 5.74 -6.16
CA ALA A 509 43.30 6.70 -7.22
C ALA A 509 41.81 6.78 -7.58
N PRO A 510 41.35 7.93 -8.12
CA PRO A 510 39.99 8.09 -8.60
C PRO A 510 39.63 7.08 -9.70
N LEU A 511 38.35 6.77 -9.79
CA LEU A 511 37.80 5.89 -10.80
C LEU A 511 37.11 6.70 -11.91
N ARG A 512 36.91 6.07 -13.06
CA ARG A 512 36.04 6.60 -14.11
C ARG A 512 34.63 6.83 -13.55
N ALA A 513 34.02 7.96 -13.88
CA ALA A 513 32.66 8.31 -13.49
C ALA A 513 31.76 8.54 -14.72
N ASN A 514 30.48 8.20 -14.57
CA ASN A 514 29.39 8.65 -15.42
C ASN A 514 28.53 9.61 -14.60
N THR A 515 28.53 10.89 -14.98
CA THR A 515 27.90 11.96 -14.20
C THR A 515 26.58 12.39 -14.83
N PHE A 516 25.53 12.47 -14.01
CA PHE A 516 24.20 12.92 -14.37
C PHE A 516 23.83 14.15 -13.55
N GLU A 517 23.01 15.04 -14.08
CA GLU A 517 22.50 16.18 -13.30
C GLU A 517 21.43 15.75 -12.29
N ALA A 518 21.22 16.55 -11.25
CA ALA A 518 20.21 16.30 -10.21
C ALA A 518 18.78 16.07 -10.75
N LYS A 519 18.43 16.70 -11.88
CA LYS A 519 17.14 16.51 -12.57
C LYS A 519 17.03 15.18 -13.34
N GLU A 520 18.16 14.52 -13.60
CA GLU A 520 18.25 13.28 -14.36
C GLU A 520 18.40 12.04 -13.47
N ILE A 521 17.99 12.18 -12.20
CA ILE A 521 18.14 11.13 -11.18
C ILE A 521 17.52 9.79 -11.61
N GLU A 522 16.34 9.78 -12.21
CA GLU A 522 15.71 8.56 -12.71
C GLU A 522 16.64 7.87 -13.74
N LYS A 523 17.16 8.63 -14.71
CA LYS A 523 18.06 8.09 -15.74
C LYS A 523 19.32 7.50 -15.11
N ALA A 524 19.88 8.15 -14.09
CA ALA A 524 21.06 7.67 -13.39
C ALA A 524 20.81 6.35 -12.66
N PHE A 525 19.67 6.21 -11.98
CA PHE A 525 19.27 4.96 -11.31
C PHE A 525 19.04 3.83 -12.32
N ARG A 526 18.32 4.10 -13.42
CA ARG A 526 18.12 3.12 -14.51
C ARG A 526 19.44 2.71 -15.17
N PHE A 527 20.34 3.67 -15.38
CA PHE A 527 21.67 3.40 -15.94
C PHE A 527 22.51 2.50 -15.01
N LEU A 528 22.50 2.78 -13.70
CA LEU A 528 23.17 1.96 -12.70
C LEU A 528 22.58 0.54 -12.65
N ALA A 529 21.24 0.44 -12.59
CA ALA A 529 20.49 -0.81 -12.59
C ALA A 529 20.83 -1.72 -13.79
N SER A 530 21.00 -1.13 -14.99
CA SER A 530 21.31 -1.89 -16.22
C SER A 530 22.67 -2.60 -16.20
N GLY A 531 23.57 -2.26 -15.27
CA GLY A 531 24.92 -2.84 -15.18
C GLY A 531 25.85 -2.49 -16.36
N LYS A 532 25.44 -1.59 -17.26
CA LYS A 532 26.23 -1.14 -18.42
C LYS A 532 27.40 -0.23 -18.04
N HIS A 533 27.31 0.43 -16.89
CA HIS A 533 28.33 1.35 -16.39
C HIS A 533 29.71 0.68 -16.19
N MET A 534 30.75 1.52 -16.25
CA MET A 534 32.13 1.20 -15.87
C MET A 534 32.61 2.24 -14.87
N GLY A 535 33.12 1.79 -13.72
CA GLY A 535 33.47 2.68 -12.61
C GLY A 535 32.25 3.11 -11.80
N LYS A 536 32.06 4.41 -11.59
CA LYS A 536 31.05 4.99 -10.68
C LYS A 536 29.99 5.80 -11.42
N VAL A 537 28.79 5.88 -10.84
CA VAL A 537 27.71 6.75 -11.32
C VAL A 537 27.52 7.88 -10.31
N LEU A 538 27.60 9.13 -10.77
CA LEU A 538 27.55 10.33 -9.93
C LEU A 538 26.33 11.18 -10.27
N ILE A 539 25.78 11.83 -9.24
CA ILE A 539 24.78 12.89 -9.37
C ILE A 539 25.46 14.23 -9.07
N LYS A 540 25.48 15.11 -10.07
CA LYS A 540 25.92 16.50 -9.98
C LYS A 540 24.82 17.34 -9.32
N ILE A 541 25.13 17.90 -8.15
CA ILE A 541 24.15 18.66 -7.35
C ILE A 541 24.30 20.16 -7.54
N ARG A 542 25.50 20.66 -7.84
CA ARG A 542 25.83 22.09 -8.01
C ARG A 542 26.64 22.31 -9.28
N GLU A 543 26.68 23.55 -9.77
CA GLU A 543 27.47 23.87 -10.96
C GLU A 543 28.95 24.09 -10.63
N ASP A 544 29.25 24.89 -9.61
CA ASP A 544 30.63 25.17 -9.16
C ASP A 544 30.87 24.66 -7.74
N ASP A 545 32.15 24.48 -7.38
CA ASP A 545 32.56 23.99 -6.06
C ASP A 545 31.98 24.85 -4.92
N PHE A 546 31.97 26.17 -5.10
CA PHE A 546 31.53 27.14 -4.09
C PHE A 546 30.12 27.70 -4.33
N SER A 547 29.32 27.10 -5.24
CA SER A 547 27.94 27.55 -5.45
C SER A 547 27.09 27.34 -4.19
N GLU A 548 26.39 28.38 -3.76
CA GLU A 548 25.41 28.27 -2.68
C GLU A 548 24.18 27.46 -3.11
N GLU A 549 23.75 27.67 -4.35
CA GLU A 549 22.55 27.04 -4.92
C GLU A 549 22.84 25.67 -5.55
N SER A 550 21.88 24.76 -5.44
CA SER A 550 21.82 23.54 -6.24
C SER A 550 21.47 23.85 -7.70
N LEU A 551 21.69 22.88 -8.58
CA LEU A 551 21.02 22.85 -9.88
C LEU A 551 19.49 22.86 -9.71
N PRO A 552 18.73 23.29 -10.74
CA PRO A 552 17.27 23.25 -10.70
C PRO A 552 16.73 21.84 -10.44
N ILE A 553 15.91 21.71 -9.39
CA ILE A 553 15.25 20.46 -9.00
C ILE A 553 13.76 20.68 -8.75
N PRO A 554 12.88 19.74 -9.14
CA PRO A 554 11.47 19.76 -8.75
C PRO A 554 11.35 19.53 -7.25
N ILE A 555 10.48 20.27 -6.57
CA ILE A 555 10.36 20.17 -5.10
C ILE A 555 8.97 19.68 -4.72
N ASN A 556 8.96 18.58 -3.98
CA ASN A 556 7.81 18.19 -3.19
C ASN A 556 7.90 18.85 -1.81
N PRO A 557 6.87 19.62 -1.41
CA PRO A 557 6.85 20.22 -0.10
C PRO A 557 6.79 19.13 0.98
N VAL A 558 7.47 19.37 2.09
CA VAL A 558 7.47 18.50 3.26
C VAL A 558 7.38 19.38 4.50
N VAL A 559 6.44 19.08 5.38
CA VAL A 559 6.28 19.72 6.68
C VAL A 559 7.15 19.00 7.69
N TYR A 560 8.02 19.76 8.36
CA TYR A 560 8.80 19.31 9.50
C TYR A 560 8.40 20.08 10.76
N CYS A 561 8.38 19.36 11.87
CA CYS A 561 8.19 19.92 13.18
C CYS A 561 9.51 20.41 13.75
N LYS A 562 9.48 21.56 14.43
CA LYS A 562 10.63 22.09 15.17
C LYS A 562 10.72 21.38 16.53
N PRO A 563 11.86 20.71 16.85
CA PRO A 563 11.97 19.90 18.06
C PRO A 563 11.74 20.67 19.37
N ASN A 564 12.00 21.97 19.40
CA ASN A 564 11.83 22.83 20.56
C ASN A 564 10.40 23.37 20.75
N LEU A 565 9.50 23.14 19.79
CA LEU A 565 8.10 23.57 19.87
C LEU A 565 7.19 22.44 20.36
N SER A 566 6.02 22.82 20.87
CA SER A 566 4.95 21.89 21.29
C SER A 566 3.79 21.85 20.30
N TYR A 567 3.19 20.66 20.16
CA TYR A 567 2.13 20.38 19.21
C TYR A 567 0.92 19.79 19.94
N ILE A 568 -0.24 20.43 19.78
CA ILE A 568 -1.47 20.13 20.52
C ILE A 568 -2.50 19.52 19.58
N ILE A 569 -3.08 18.38 19.96
CA ILE A 569 -4.09 17.67 19.16
C ILE A 569 -5.36 17.41 19.99
N PRO A 570 -6.35 18.33 19.98
CA PRO A 570 -7.72 18.02 20.41
C PRO A 570 -8.29 16.83 19.62
N GLY A 571 -8.71 15.77 20.32
CA GLY A 571 -9.10 14.51 19.68
C GLY A 571 -7.91 13.58 19.35
N GLY A 572 -6.73 13.84 19.92
CA GLY A 572 -5.48 13.14 19.61
C GLY A 572 -5.44 11.65 19.95
N LEU A 573 -6.36 11.15 20.79
CA LEU A 573 -6.51 9.71 21.08
C LEU A 573 -7.55 9.01 20.18
N GLY A 574 -8.17 9.75 19.25
CA GLY A 574 -9.01 9.18 18.20
C GLY A 574 -8.19 8.45 17.14
N GLY A 575 -8.84 7.67 16.27
CA GLY A 575 -8.17 6.88 15.22
C GLY A 575 -7.23 7.71 14.36
N PHE A 576 -7.74 8.76 13.70
CA PHE A 576 -6.90 9.67 12.91
C PHE A 576 -5.88 10.40 13.81
N GLY A 577 -6.29 10.84 15.01
CA GLY A 577 -5.44 11.58 15.93
C GLY A 577 -4.14 10.86 16.30
N LEU A 578 -4.19 9.54 16.52
CA LEU A 578 -3.00 8.72 16.79
C LEU A 578 -2.06 8.60 15.59
N GLU A 579 -2.63 8.53 14.38
CA GLU A 579 -1.84 8.44 13.15
C GLU A 579 -1.23 9.80 12.78
N LEU A 580 -1.95 10.90 13.00
CA LEU A 580 -1.40 12.26 12.88
C LEU A 580 -0.30 12.53 13.92
N ALA A 581 -0.50 12.10 15.17
CA ALA A 581 0.51 12.23 16.22
C ALA A 581 1.82 11.52 15.86
N ASP A 582 1.72 10.29 15.36
CA ASP A 582 2.87 9.52 14.91
C ASP A 582 3.54 10.16 13.69
N TRP A 583 2.76 10.63 12.72
CA TRP A 583 3.28 11.40 11.59
C TRP A 583 4.06 12.64 12.06
N LEU A 584 3.53 13.43 12.99
CA LEU A 584 4.24 14.59 13.55
C LEU A 584 5.54 14.20 14.27
N VAL A 585 5.54 13.07 15.01
CA VAL A 585 6.72 12.53 15.70
C VAL A 585 7.82 12.14 14.71
N LEU A 586 7.44 11.44 13.64
CA LEU A 586 8.35 11.09 12.54
C LEU A 586 8.89 12.35 11.83
N ARG A 587 8.09 13.42 11.76
CA ARG A 587 8.48 14.74 11.22
C ARG A 587 9.26 15.62 12.20
N GLY A 588 9.70 15.10 13.33
CA GLY A 588 10.61 15.82 14.25
C GLY A 588 9.94 16.41 15.50
N CYS A 589 8.64 16.18 15.72
CA CYS A 589 7.97 16.60 16.95
C CYS A 589 8.61 15.90 18.15
N ARG A 590 8.94 16.67 19.20
CA ARG A 590 9.45 16.14 20.47
C ARG A 590 8.61 16.51 21.68
N ASN A 591 7.65 17.42 21.54
CA ASN A 591 6.72 17.81 22.60
C ASN A 591 5.28 17.73 22.09
N LEU A 592 4.51 16.77 22.60
CA LEU A 592 3.20 16.41 22.08
C LEU A 592 2.14 16.43 23.19
N VAL A 593 1.05 17.16 22.96
CA VAL A 593 -0.11 17.20 23.87
C VAL A 593 -1.33 16.61 23.17
N LEU A 594 -1.85 15.50 23.69
CA LEU A 594 -3.04 14.82 23.18
C LEU A 594 -4.22 15.10 24.09
N SER A 595 -5.31 15.66 23.55
CA SER A 595 -6.52 15.93 24.33
C SER A 595 -7.61 14.90 24.02
N SER A 596 -8.21 14.36 25.09
CA SER A 596 -9.30 13.38 25.05
C SER A 596 -10.15 13.51 26.30
N SER A 597 -11.47 13.56 26.15
CA SER A 597 -12.40 13.64 27.29
C SER A 597 -12.35 12.39 28.19
N LYS A 598 -11.98 11.23 27.64
CA LYS A 598 -11.89 9.96 28.37
C LYS A 598 -10.48 9.63 28.86
N GLY A 599 -9.47 10.41 28.48
CA GLY A 599 -8.08 10.01 28.62
C GLY A 599 -7.75 8.74 27.81
N ILE A 600 -6.77 7.98 28.28
CA ILE A 600 -6.33 6.71 27.69
C ILE A 600 -7.34 5.61 28.06
N SER A 601 -7.92 4.96 27.07
CA SER A 601 -9.00 3.98 27.25
C SER A 601 -8.79 2.66 26.49
N LYS A 602 -7.82 2.59 25.58
CA LYS A 602 -7.53 1.39 24.76
C LYS A 602 -6.05 1.00 24.86
N PRO A 603 -5.70 -0.31 24.87
CA PRO A 603 -4.31 -0.76 24.89
C PRO A 603 -3.46 -0.21 23.74
N TYR A 604 -4.04 -0.07 22.54
CA TYR A 604 -3.34 0.49 21.38
C TYR A 604 -2.90 1.95 21.60
N GLN A 605 -3.70 2.76 22.32
CA GLN A 605 -3.33 4.15 22.65
C GLN A 605 -2.11 4.18 23.58
N GLU A 606 -2.10 3.34 24.61
CA GLU A 606 -0.98 3.22 25.55
C GLU A 606 0.29 2.75 24.82
N TYR A 607 0.17 1.72 23.98
CA TYR A 607 1.29 1.22 23.16
C TYR A 607 1.92 2.34 22.30
N ARG A 608 1.10 3.11 21.57
CA ARG A 608 1.60 4.20 20.71
C ARG A 608 2.30 5.29 21.54
N ILE A 609 1.75 5.65 22.69
CA ILE A 609 2.37 6.64 23.60
C ILE A 609 3.72 6.14 24.11
N GLN A 610 3.82 4.87 24.53
CA GLN A 610 5.09 4.28 24.97
C GLN A 610 6.11 4.21 23.83
N LEU A 611 5.68 3.90 22.61
CA LEU A 611 6.52 3.91 21.43
C LEU A 611 7.10 5.31 21.16
N TRP A 612 6.28 6.36 21.19
CA TRP A 612 6.78 7.73 20.99
C TRP A 612 7.72 8.18 22.11
N ARG A 613 7.46 7.78 23.36
CA ARG A 613 8.40 8.02 24.48
C ARG A 613 9.74 7.33 24.24
N SER A 614 9.76 6.13 23.65
CA SER A 614 11.02 5.45 23.27
C SER A 614 11.82 6.20 22.21
N TYR A 615 11.18 7.07 21.43
CA TYR A 615 11.81 7.99 20.47
C TYR A 615 12.28 9.31 21.10
N GLY A 616 12.15 9.45 22.43
CA GLY A 616 12.50 10.68 23.16
C GLY A 616 11.44 11.79 23.06
N VAL A 617 10.18 11.45 22.76
CA VAL A 617 9.08 12.43 22.70
C VAL A 617 8.46 12.59 24.09
N ASN A 618 8.33 13.84 24.53
CA ASN A 618 7.56 14.23 25.70
C ASN A 618 6.07 14.23 25.35
N VAL A 619 5.34 13.21 25.79
CA VAL A 619 3.90 13.05 25.52
C VAL A 619 3.07 13.29 26.78
N THR A 620 2.19 14.29 26.72
CA THR A 620 1.22 14.63 27.77
C THR A 620 -0.21 14.40 27.28
N VAL A 621 -1.01 13.68 28.06
CA VAL A 621 -2.46 13.50 27.78
C VAL A 621 -3.24 14.46 28.67
N SER A 622 -4.07 15.30 28.06
CA SER A 622 -4.93 16.27 28.75
C SER A 622 -6.40 15.87 28.67
N THR A 623 -7.09 15.90 29.79
CA THR A 623 -8.54 15.68 29.89
C THR A 623 -9.32 16.98 30.05
N SER A 624 -8.69 18.13 29.84
CA SER A 624 -9.34 19.45 29.92
C SER A 624 -10.52 19.55 28.94
N ASP A 625 -11.62 20.14 29.40
CA ASP A 625 -12.84 20.25 28.60
C ASP A 625 -12.77 21.40 27.56
N ILE A 626 -12.38 21.03 26.33
CA ILE A 626 -12.26 21.94 25.19
C ILE A 626 -13.57 22.58 24.74
N ARG A 627 -14.73 22.14 25.27
CA ARG A 627 -16.03 22.79 24.99
C ARG A 627 -16.15 24.13 25.71
N THR A 628 -15.22 24.45 26.60
CA THR A 628 -15.22 25.68 27.40
C THR A 628 -13.98 26.54 27.13
N PRO A 629 -14.08 27.88 27.23
CA PRO A 629 -12.92 28.77 27.11
C PRO A 629 -11.81 28.42 28.11
N LYS A 630 -12.19 28.08 29.36
CA LYS A 630 -11.25 27.70 30.42
C LYS A 630 -10.49 26.42 30.08
N GLY A 631 -11.16 25.39 29.57
CA GLY A 631 -10.50 24.15 29.19
C GLY A 631 -9.57 24.30 27.98
N CYS A 632 -9.94 25.12 26.99
CA CYS A 632 -9.03 25.49 25.89
C CYS A 632 -7.80 26.26 26.39
N LEU A 633 -7.97 27.17 27.35
CA LEU A 633 -6.86 27.91 27.95
C LEU A 633 -5.90 26.97 28.69
N GLU A 634 -6.42 26.09 29.53
CA GLU A 634 -5.59 25.11 30.26
C GLU A 634 -4.87 24.16 29.29
N LEU A 635 -5.54 23.72 28.21
CA LEU A 635 -4.90 22.89 27.18
C LEU A 635 -3.71 23.61 26.52
N ILE A 636 -3.85 24.89 26.17
CA ILE A 636 -2.75 25.69 25.61
C ILE A 636 -1.63 25.88 26.63
N LYS A 637 -1.95 26.13 27.90
CA LYS A 637 -0.95 26.21 28.98
C LYS A 637 -0.16 24.92 29.14
N THR A 638 -0.80 23.76 29.10
CA THR A 638 -0.11 22.46 29.11
C THR A 638 0.87 22.33 27.93
N GLY A 639 0.52 22.85 26.75
CA GLY A 639 1.46 22.95 25.63
C GLY A 639 2.65 23.84 25.94
N LEU A 640 2.40 25.04 26.48
CA LEU A 640 3.42 26.03 26.84
C LEU A 640 4.37 25.55 27.95
N GLU A 641 3.92 24.66 28.84
CA GLU A 641 4.77 24.00 29.85
C GLU A 641 5.83 23.08 29.23
N LEU A 642 5.54 22.46 28.08
CA LEU A 642 6.51 21.64 27.34
C LEU A 642 7.42 22.45 26.41
N GLY A 643 6.93 23.60 25.92
CA GLY A 643 7.65 24.50 25.03
C GLY A 643 6.70 25.44 24.27
N PRO A 644 7.21 26.46 23.56
CA PRO A 644 6.35 27.36 22.78
C PRO A 644 5.48 26.57 21.78
N VAL A 645 4.19 26.91 21.69
CA VAL A 645 3.24 26.16 20.85
C VAL A 645 3.51 26.46 19.37
N GLY A 646 3.92 25.43 18.63
CA GLY A 646 4.18 25.48 17.19
C GLY A 646 3.01 24.97 16.35
N GLY A 647 2.14 24.13 16.91
CA GLY A 647 0.98 23.61 16.17
C GLY A 647 -0.24 23.28 17.03
N ILE A 648 -1.42 23.53 16.49
CA ILE A 648 -2.73 23.14 17.03
C ILE A 648 -3.51 22.43 15.92
N PHE A 649 -3.92 21.18 16.14
CA PHE A 649 -4.64 20.34 15.18
C PHE A 649 -5.97 19.88 15.77
N ASN A 650 -7.08 20.58 15.50
CA ASN A 650 -8.39 20.21 16.03
C ASN A 650 -9.04 19.09 15.21
N LEU A 651 -9.03 17.88 15.77
CA LEU A 651 -9.63 16.66 15.22
C LEU A 651 -10.84 16.19 16.05
N ALA A 652 -11.20 16.92 17.10
CA ALA A 652 -12.28 16.53 17.99
C ALA A 652 -13.62 16.47 17.26
N VAL A 653 -14.40 15.43 17.52
CA VAL A 653 -15.68 15.19 16.86
C VAL A 653 -16.61 14.42 17.77
N ILE A 654 -17.87 14.85 17.79
CA ILE A 654 -19.01 14.13 18.34
C ILE A 654 -20.10 14.17 17.27
N LEU A 655 -20.50 13.00 16.79
CA LEU A 655 -21.58 12.85 15.82
C LEU A 655 -22.92 12.71 16.55
N ARG A 656 -23.92 13.43 16.04
CA ARG A 656 -25.32 13.41 16.47
C ARG A 656 -26.21 13.42 15.23
N ASP A 657 -25.95 12.42 14.40
CA ASP A 657 -26.58 12.29 13.09
C ASP A 657 -28.06 11.94 13.26
N ASN A 658 -28.91 12.73 12.61
CA ASN A 658 -30.35 12.54 12.56
C ASN A 658 -30.92 13.43 11.46
N ILE A 659 -32.00 12.98 10.80
CA ILE A 659 -32.73 13.84 9.86
C ILE A 659 -33.17 15.13 10.55
N PHE A 660 -33.20 16.23 9.80
CA PHE A 660 -33.41 17.56 10.36
C PHE A 660 -34.70 17.69 11.15
N GLU A 661 -35.78 17.00 10.74
CA GLU A 661 -37.06 16.96 11.46
C GLU A 661 -36.90 16.45 12.91
N ASN A 662 -35.97 15.52 13.13
CA ASN A 662 -35.74 14.86 14.42
C ASN A 662 -34.51 15.41 15.18
N GLN A 663 -33.87 16.47 14.68
CA GLN A 663 -32.80 17.15 15.41
C GLN A 663 -33.38 17.92 16.59
N ASP A 664 -32.62 18.07 17.67
CA ASP A 664 -32.99 18.92 18.81
C ASP A 664 -31.82 19.88 19.13
N ALA A 665 -32.12 20.95 19.87
CA ALA A 665 -31.16 21.99 20.17
C ALA A 665 -29.95 21.44 20.95
N GLU A 666 -30.19 20.53 21.89
CA GLU A 666 -29.16 19.92 22.73
C GLU A 666 -28.14 19.14 21.89
N LYS A 667 -28.60 18.27 20.97
CA LYS A 667 -27.73 17.51 20.06
C LYS A 667 -27.00 18.40 19.07
N PHE A 668 -27.65 19.48 18.62
CA PHE A 668 -27.01 20.49 17.76
C PHE A 668 -25.82 21.12 18.49
N VAL A 669 -26.05 21.64 19.69
CA VAL A 669 -25.02 22.27 20.54
C VAL A 669 -23.90 21.27 20.86
N GLU A 670 -24.23 20.03 21.17
CA GLU A 670 -23.23 19.01 21.48
C GLU A 670 -22.26 18.79 20.31
N SER A 671 -22.78 18.68 19.08
CA SER A 671 -21.94 18.53 17.87
C SER A 671 -21.10 19.77 17.58
N LEU A 672 -21.68 20.97 17.73
CA LEU A 672 -20.97 22.25 17.55
C LEU A 672 -19.88 22.46 18.60
N SER A 673 -20.08 22.00 19.84
CA SER A 673 -19.24 22.35 20.99
C SER A 673 -17.78 21.94 20.84
N VAL A 674 -17.52 20.76 20.28
CA VAL A 674 -16.16 20.21 20.11
C VAL A 674 -15.47 20.66 18.83
N LYS A 675 -16.22 21.20 17.88
CA LYS A 675 -15.72 21.66 16.57
C LYS A 675 -15.74 23.16 16.47
N ALA A 676 -16.92 23.77 16.33
CA ALA A 676 -17.09 25.20 16.14
C ALA A 676 -16.61 25.99 17.37
N TYR A 677 -17.15 25.70 18.56
CA TYR A 677 -16.86 26.49 19.77
C TYR A 677 -15.43 26.27 20.27
N ALA A 678 -14.98 25.00 20.34
CA ALA A 678 -13.60 24.70 20.66
C ALA A 678 -12.61 25.41 19.72
N THR A 679 -12.87 25.42 18.41
CA THR A 679 -12.01 26.13 17.43
C THR A 679 -12.03 27.64 17.66
N LYS A 680 -13.21 28.23 17.94
CA LYS A 680 -13.32 29.66 18.27
C LYS A 680 -12.48 30.01 19.50
N TYR A 681 -12.57 29.24 20.58
CA TYR A 681 -11.79 29.50 21.78
C TYR A 681 -10.30 29.29 21.55
N LEU A 682 -9.90 28.23 20.86
CA LEU A 682 -8.51 28.00 20.49
C LEU A 682 -7.96 29.12 19.58
N ASP A 683 -8.75 29.64 18.65
CA ASP A 683 -8.40 30.78 17.80
C ASP A 683 -8.11 32.02 18.66
N GLU A 684 -9.08 32.46 19.47
CA GLU A 684 -8.99 33.65 20.32
C GLU A 684 -7.82 33.59 21.32
N ILE A 685 -7.59 32.42 21.93
CA ILE A 685 -6.53 32.24 22.94
C ILE A 685 -5.16 32.16 22.27
N SER A 686 -5.04 31.41 21.18
CA SER A 686 -3.75 31.23 20.50
C SER A 686 -3.21 32.52 19.89
N ARG A 687 -4.07 33.43 19.41
CA ARG A 687 -3.64 34.77 18.93
C ARG A 687 -2.94 35.58 20.03
N LYS A 688 -3.27 35.33 21.30
CA LYS A 688 -2.72 36.05 22.46
C LYS A 688 -1.49 35.37 23.05
N LEU A 689 -1.48 34.04 23.09
CA LEU A 689 -0.50 33.26 23.87
C LEU A 689 0.51 32.47 23.03
N CYS A 690 0.31 32.31 21.72
CA CYS A 690 1.14 31.45 20.88
C CYS A 690 1.83 32.23 19.74
N PRO A 691 2.83 33.10 20.03
CA PRO A 691 3.48 33.94 19.01
C PRO A 691 4.34 33.14 18.01
N GLN A 692 4.73 31.91 18.34
CA GLN A 692 5.52 31.01 17.47
C GLN A 692 4.66 29.94 16.80
N LEU A 693 3.33 30.11 16.79
CA LEU A 693 2.44 29.16 16.14
C LEU A 693 2.66 29.19 14.62
N GLU A 694 2.90 28.02 14.04
CA GLU A 694 3.13 27.84 12.59
C GLU A 694 1.95 27.12 11.93
N HIS A 695 1.26 26.27 12.69
CA HIS A 695 0.17 25.44 12.18
C HIS A 695 -1.08 25.57 13.05
N PHE A 696 -2.15 26.13 12.50
CA PHE A 696 -3.49 26.03 13.08
C PHE A 696 -4.37 25.27 12.10
N VAL A 697 -4.53 23.97 12.31
CA VAL A 697 -5.19 23.07 11.37
C VAL A 697 -6.48 22.53 11.99
N VAL A 698 -7.56 22.55 11.23
CA VAL A 698 -8.86 22.02 11.65
C VAL A 698 -9.33 21.00 10.63
N PHE A 699 -9.83 19.87 11.12
CA PHE A 699 -10.35 18.81 10.25
C PHE A 699 -11.85 19.04 10.05
N SER A 700 -12.17 19.54 8.85
CA SER A 700 -13.51 19.64 8.30
C SER A 700 -13.87 18.34 7.56
N SER A 701 -14.99 18.33 6.85
CA SER A 701 -15.45 17.20 6.05
C SER A 701 -16.11 17.68 4.77
N VAL A 702 -16.03 16.87 3.72
CA VAL A 702 -16.80 17.08 2.48
C VAL A 702 -18.31 17.14 2.71
N SER A 703 -18.83 16.63 3.84
CA SER A 703 -20.23 16.84 4.25
C SER A 703 -20.58 18.32 4.38
N CYS A 704 -19.63 19.19 4.74
CA CYS A 704 -19.83 20.65 4.74
C CYS A 704 -19.97 21.20 3.31
N GLY A 705 -19.07 20.78 2.41
CA GLY A 705 -19.01 21.29 1.05
C GLY A 705 -20.13 20.78 0.15
N ARG A 706 -20.44 19.48 0.19
CA ARG A 706 -21.42 18.83 -0.68
C ARG A 706 -22.77 18.54 -0.02
N GLY A 707 -22.82 18.60 1.31
CA GLY A 707 -23.97 18.18 2.11
C GLY A 707 -23.98 16.68 2.35
N ASN A 708 -24.46 16.27 3.51
CA ASN A 708 -24.86 14.89 3.79
C ASN A 708 -26.18 14.87 4.56
N ALA A 709 -27.10 14.00 4.15
CA ALA A 709 -28.42 13.90 4.77
C ALA A 709 -28.28 13.45 6.22
N GLY A 710 -29.01 14.09 7.14
CA GLY A 710 -28.96 13.79 8.57
C GLY A 710 -27.75 14.38 9.32
N GLN A 711 -26.90 15.17 8.65
CA GLN A 711 -25.69 15.78 9.21
C GLN A 711 -25.72 17.31 9.18
N THR A 712 -26.90 17.90 9.35
CA THR A 712 -27.09 19.37 9.34
C THR A 712 -26.30 20.09 10.44
N ASN A 713 -26.26 19.53 11.65
CA ASN A 713 -25.42 19.99 12.76
C ASN A 713 -23.92 19.89 12.47
N TYR A 714 -23.48 18.75 11.94
CA TYR A 714 -22.09 18.49 11.58
C TYR A 714 -21.60 19.38 10.43
N GLY A 715 -22.44 19.56 9.40
CA GLY A 715 -22.20 20.47 8.27
C GLY A 715 -22.04 21.91 8.75
N MET A 716 -22.94 22.38 9.61
CA MET A 716 -22.86 23.73 10.19
C MET A 716 -21.58 23.91 11.03
N ALA A 717 -21.27 22.96 11.91
CA ALA A 717 -20.08 23.03 12.76
C ALA A 717 -18.77 23.12 11.97
N ASN A 718 -18.65 22.30 10.91
CA ASN A 718 -17.52 22.32 10.00
C ASN A 718 -17.42 23.64 9.21
N SER A 719 -18.54 24.16 8.71
CA SER A 719 -18.58 25.45 8.01
C SER A 719 -18.12 26.61 8.91
N ILE A 720 -18.45 26.59 10.21
CA ILE A 720 -17.97 27.61 11.15
C ILE A 720 -16.44 27.54 11.27
N MET A 721 -15.87 26.34 11.40
CA MET A 721 -14.40 26.18 11.48
C MET A 721 -13.69 26.71 10.23
N GLU A 722 -14.25 26.47 9.04
CA GLU A 722 -13.73 27.00 7.77
C GLU A 722 -13.72 28.53 7.76
N ARG A 723 -14.81 29.17 8.19
CA ARG A 723 -14.89 30.63 8.28
C ARG A 723 -13.92 31.21 9.32
N ILE A 724 -13.73 30.54 10.47
CA ILE A 724 -12.72 30.92 11.47
C ILE A 724 -11.33 30.87 10.83
N VAL A 725 -11.00 29.81 10.09
CA VAL A 725 -9.70 29.69 9.41
C VAL A 725 -9.51 30.79 8.36
N GLU A 726 -10.50 31.08 7.53
CA GLU A 726 -10.41 32.19 6.57
C GLU A 726 -10.20 33.54 7.27
N SER A 727 -10.96 33.81 8.33
CA SER A 727 -10.79 35.02 9.15
C SER A 727 -9.37 35.09 9.73
N ARG A 728 -8.85 33.97 10.21
CA ARG A 728 -7.51 33.85 10.78
C ARG A 728 -6.41 34.14 9.74
N VAL A 729 -6.52 33.55 8.55
CA VAL A 729 -5.58 33.80 7.44
C VAL A 729 -5.67 35.24 6.93
N SER A 730 -6.87 35.80 6.80
CA SER A 730 -7.05 37.21 6.40
C SER A 730 -6.43 38.20 7.39
N ALA A 731 -6.31 37.81 8.66
CA ALA A 731 -5.67 38.58 9.72
C ALA A 731 -4.14 38.32 9.83
N GLY A 732 -3.55 37.56 8.89
CA GLY A 732 -2.11 37.26 8.87
C GLY A 732 -1.66 36.16 9.83
N PHE A 733 -2.59 35.42 10.44
CA PHE A 733 -2.29 34.27 11.31
C PHE A 733 -2.33 32.96 10.51
N PRO A 734 -1.55 31.92 10.90
CA PRO A 734 -1.64 30.63 10.25
C PRO A 734 -3.02 30.00 10.45
N GLY A 735 -3.53 29.34 9.40
CA GLY A 735 -4.83 28.68 9.40
C GLY A 735 -4.98 27.73 8.21
N LYS A 736 -5.47 26.51 8.46
CA LYS A 736 -5.83 25.54 7.43
C LYS A 736 -7.06 24.73 7.83
N ALA A 737 -8.07 24.70 6.98
CA ALA A 737 -9.21 23.81 7.11
C ALA A 737 -9.14 22.75 6.02
N ILE A 738 -9.15 21.48 6.41
CA ILE A 738 -9.06 20.35 5.48
C ILE A 738 -10.39 19.61 5.49
N GLN A 739 -11.11 19.63 4.36
CA GLN A 739 -12.34 18.89 4.13
C GLN A 739 -12.01 17.46 3.70
N TRP A 740 -12.02 16.54 4.67
CA TRP A 740 -11.79 15.12 4.39
C TRP A 740 -13.05 14.44 3.82
N GLY A 741 -12.83 13.55 2.84
CA GLY A 741 -13.77 12.53 2.40
C GLY A 741 -14.00 11.45 3.46
N ALA A 742 -14.58 10.32 3.08
CA ALA A 742 -14.62 9.15 3.94
C ALA A 742 -13.18 8.69 4.24
N VAL A 743 -12.78 8.63 5.51
CA VAL A 743 -11.45 8.15 5.93
C VAL A 743 -11.57 6.72 6.45
N GLY A 744 -10.90 5.77 5.81
CA GLY A 744 -10.92 4.35 6.17
C GLY A 744 -9.86 3.96 7.21
N GLU A 745 -9.80 2.65 7.50
CA GLU A 745 -8.81 1.96 8.38
C GLU A 745 -8.88 2.33 9.88
N VAL A 746 -9.14 3.59 10.21
CA VAL A 746 -9.25 4.08 11.59
C VAL A 746 -10.35 5.14 11.70
N GLY A 747 -10.78 5.44 12.93
CA GLY A 747 -11.73 6.52 13.20
C GLY A 747 -13.18 6.07 13.11
N LEU A 748 -14.08 7.00 12.75
CA LEU A 748 -15.53 6.80 12.84
C LEU A 748 -16.06 5.88 11.74
N VAL A 749 -15.55 6.01 10.51
CA VAL A 749 -16.00 5.18 9.37
C VAL A 749 -15.62 3.72 9.56
N ALA A 750 -14.39 3.42 10.00
CA ALA A 750 -13.96 2.05 10.30
C ALA A 750 -14.76 1.40 11.46
N GLN A 751 -15.37 2.19 12.35
CA GLN A 751 -16.26 1.67 13.41
C GLN A 751 -17.70 1.46 12.93
N MET A 752 -18.12 2.15 11.88
CA MET A 752 -19.48 2.08 11.31
C MET A 752 -19.59 1.08 10.16
N ALA A 753 -18.54 0.91 9.36
CA ALA A 753 -18.48 -0.04 8.27
C ALA A 753 -17.93 -1.37 8.79
N GLU A 754 -18.82 -2.34 9.05
CA GLU A 754 -18.48 -3.73 9.39
C GLU A 754 -17.63 -4.38 8.26
N ASN A 755 -16.33 -4.11 8.23
CA ASN A 755 -15.30 -4.68 7.35
C ASN A 755 -15.48 -4.56 5.83
N LYS A 756 -16.42 -3.74 5.33
CA LYS A 756 -16.53 -3.43 3.90
C LYS A 756 -15.69 -2.19 3.55
N ILE A 757 -14.55 -2.39 2.89
CA ILE A 757 -13.64 -1.30 2.47
C ILE A 757 -14.27 -0.48 1.32
N ASP A 758 -15.14 -1.10 0.51
CA ASP A 758 -15.75 -0.49 -0.68
C ASP A 758 -17.11 0.20 -0.43
N VAL A 759 -17.45 0.52 0.82
CA VAL A 759 -18.70 1.27 1.08
C VAL A 759 -18.57 2.69 0.55
N GLU A 760 -19.37 3.02 -0.47
CA GLU A 760 -19.59 4.39 -0.92
C GLU A 760 -20.30 5.18 0.18
N ILE A 761 -19.66 6.26 0.65
CA ILE A 761 -20.22 7.16 1.66
C ILE A 761 -20.21 8.57 1.06
N GLY A 762 -21.41 9.15 0.88
CA GLY A 762 -21.55 10.50 0.35
C GLY A 762 -20.97 10.70 -1.06
N GLY A 763 -20.93 9.66 -1.90
CA GLY A 763 -20.32 9.73 -3.22
C GLY A 763 -18.80 9.60 -3.25
N THR A 764 -18.20 9.18 -2.14
CA THR A 764 -16.74 8.99 -1.97
C THR A 764 -16.44 7.57 -1.51
N LEU A 765 -15.25 7.07 -1.83
CA LEU A 765 -14.70 5.85 -1.27
C LEU A 765 -13.88 6.16 -0.02
N GLN A 766 -13.60 5.12 0.78
CA GLN A 766 -12.73 5.24 1.93
C GLN A 766 -11.30 5.55 1.50
N GLN A 767 -10.82 6.75 1.78
CA GLN A 767 -9.42 7.12 1.65
C GLN A 767 -8.62 6.42 2.77
N ARG A 768 -7.63 5.61 2.38
CA ARG A 768 -6.71 4.96 3.33
C ARG A 768 -5.94 6.02 4.12
N ILE A 769 -5.60 5.72 5.37
CA ILE A 769 -4.90 6.68 6.23
C ILE A 769 -3.53 7.04 5.69
N SER A 770 -2.84 6.07 5.10
CA SER A 770 -1.55 6.29 4.44
C SER A 770 -1.65 7.36 3.33
N SER A 771 -2.71 7.30 2.52
CA SER A 771 -3.01 8.31 1.50
C SER A 771 -3.33 9.67 2.12
N CYS A 772 -4.14 9.72 3.18
CA CYS A 772 -4.43 10.97 3.89
C CYS A 772 -3.15 11.65 4.40
N LEU A 773 -2.26 10.90 5.05
CA LEU A 773 -1.01 11.44 5.59
C LEU A 773 -0.01 11.84 4.50
N GLN A 774 0.03 11.13 3.37
CA GLN A 774 0.89 11.46 2.23
C GLN A 774 0.48 12.80 1.58
N VAL A 775 -0.82 13.04 1.44
CA VAL A 775 -1.35 14.27 0.83
C VAL A 775 -1.29 15.47 1.80
N LEU A 776 -1.18 15.21 3.11
CA LEU A 776 -1.17 16.26 4.13
C LEU A 776 -0.07 17.31 3.94
N ASP A 777 1.12 16.91 3.45
CA ASP A 777 2.21 17.84 3.14
C ASP A 777 1.78 18.90 2.12
N VAL A 778 1.12 18.48 1.05
CA VAL A 778 0.63 19.37 -0.01
C VAL A 778 -0.48 20.28 0.53
N LEU A 779 -1.45 19.71 1.26
CA LEU A 779 -2.58 20.46 1.80
C LEU A 779 -2.14 21.51 2.83
N MET A 780 -1.15 21.19 3.67
CA MET A 780 -0.64 22.12 4.68
C MET A 780 0.20 23.25 4.08
N THR A 781 0.87 23.02 2.95
CA THR A 781 1.80 23.99 2.36
C THR A 781 1.20 24.82 1.23
N CYS A 782 0.09 24.39 0.63
CA CYS A 782 -0.64 25.22 -0.33
C CYS A 782 -1.10 26.55 0.32
N PRO A 783 -1.25 27.64 -0.46
CA PRO A 783 -1.65 28.93 0.08
C PRO A 783 -3.13 28.97 0.52
N ASP A 784 -3.99 28.15 -0.08
CA ASP A 784 -5.44 28.24 0.11
C ASP A 784 -5.89 27.86 1.53
N PRO A 785 -6.67 28.70 2.23
CA PRO A 785 -7.05 28.47 3.63
C PRO A 785 -7.93 27.23 3.82
N VAL A 786 -8.73 26.87 2.81
CA VAL A 786 -9.65 25.73 2.83
C VAL A 786 -9.32 24.82 1.66
N THR A 787 -9.04 23.55 1.96
CA THR A 787 -8.71 22.53 0.96
C THR A 787 -9.55 21.29 1.17
N ALA A 788 -9.63 20.41 0.17
CA ALA A 788 -10.36 19.16 0.25
C ALA A 788 -9.50 17.99 -0.25
N SER A 789 -9.67 16.84 0.38
CA SER A 789 -9.09 15.57 -0.07
C SER A 789 -10.14 14.48 0.06
N MET A 790 -10.41 13.76 -1.04
CA MET A 790 -11.38 12.68 -1.08
C MET A 790 -11.04 11.72 -2.21
N VAL A 791 -11.38 10.44 -2.05
CA VAL A 791 -11.35 9.46 -3.13
C VAL A 791 -12.72 9.45 -3.80
N VAL A 792 -12.74 9.71 -5.10
CA VAL A 792 -13.97 9.70 -5.89
C VAL A 792 -14.39 8.26 -6.16
N ALA A 793 -15.65 7.93 -5.86
CA ALA A 793 -16.26 6.69 -6.32
C ALA A 793 -16.62 6.86 -7.81
N GLU A 794 -15.75 6.42 -8.71
CA GLU A 794 -16.06 6.33 -10.13
C GLU A 794 -16.77 5.00 -10.43
N LYS A 795 -17.90 5.05 -11.16
CA LYS A 795 -18.32 3.89 -11.94
C LYS A 795 -17.26 3.72 -13.02
N LYS A 796 -16.45 2.66 -12.93
CA LYS A 796 -15.31 2.37 -13.82
C LYS A 796 -15.67 2.61 -15.30
N ILE A 797 -15.24 3.74 -15.86
CA ILE A 797 -15.03 3.90 -17.30
C ILE A 797 -13.54 4.25 -17.43
N ARG A 798 -12.71 3.24 -17.67
CA ARG A 798 -11.25 3.35 -17.69
C ARG A 798 -10.78 3.86 -19.05
N ALA A 799 -10.22 5.07 -19.09
CA ALA A 799 -9.35 5.51 -20.17
C ALA A 799 -8.08 6.13 -19.58
N GLY A 800 -6.91 5.56 -19.90
CA GLY A 800 -5.59 6.04 -19.50
C GLY A 800 -4.52 4.96 -19.65
N THR A 801 -3.73 5.05 -20.73
CA THR A 801 -2.61 4.17 -21.17
C THR A 801 -2.71 2.71 -20.74
N GLY A 802 -3.30 1.84 -21.57
CA GLY A 802 -3.43 0.41 -21.24
C GLY A 802 -2.10 -0.27 -20.89
N ILE A 803 -2.21 -1.48 -20.31
CA ILE A 803 -1.12 -2.35 -19.81
C ILE A 803 0.15 -2.27 -20.69
N LEU A 804 -0.04 -2.35 -22.02
CA LEU A 804 1.05 -2.27 -23.00
C LEU A 804 1.87 -0.97 -22.88
N GLY A 805 1.22 0.20 -22.82
CA GLY A 805 1.90 1.50 -22.73
C GLY A 805 2.73 1.63 -21.45
N THR A 806 2.21 1.14 -20.33
CA THR A 806 2.92 1.12 -19.05
C THR A 806 4.17 0.24 -19.10
N VAL A 807 4.06 -0.99 -19.63
CA VAL A 807 5.20 -1.90 -19.74
C VAL A 807 6.27 -1.37 -20.71
N MET A 808 5.86 -0.78 -21.82
CA MET A 808 6.80 -0.21 -22.81
C MET A 808 7.58 0.98 -22.28
N ASN A 809 6.94 1.82 -21.45
CA ASN A 809 7.63 2.91 -20.76
C ASN A 809 8.69 2.39 -19.77
N ILE A 810 8.41 1.31 -19.03
CA ILE A 810 9.36 0.70 -18.10
C ILE A 810 10.59 0.13 -18.85
N ILE A 811 10.37 -0.51 -20.00
CA ILE A 811 11.45 -1.08 -20.84
C ILE A 811 12.20 0.03 -21.61
N GLY A 812 11.63 1.23 -21.73
CA GLY A 812 12.24 2.39 -22.36
C GLY A 812 12.11 2.40 -23.89
N ILE A 813 11.06 1.78 -24.43
CA ILE A 813 10.81 1.71 -25.88
C ILE A 813 9.71 2.69 -26.26
N LYS A 814 10.03 3.60 -27.20
CA LYS A 814 9.11 4.65 -27.65
C LYS A 814 8.29 4.28 -28.89
N ASP A 815 8.74 3.32 -29.70
CA ASP A 815 8.07 2.91 -30.94
C ASP A 815 7.79 1.41 -30.98
N ILE A 816 6.54 1.05 -30.71
CA ILE A 816 6.02 -0.32 -30.67
C ILE A 816 6.04 -0.95 -32.08
N LYS A 817 5.95 -0.15 -33.15
CA LYS A 817 5.86 -0.66 -34.54
C LYS A 817 7.15 -1.33 -35.02
N SER A 818 8.26 -1.13 -34.29
CA SER A 818 9.56 -1.69 -34.63
C SER A 818 9.82 -3.11 -34.09
N ILE A 819 8.89 -3.67 -33.30
CA ILE A 819 9.11 -4.93 -32.56
C ILE A 819 8.06 -5.98 -32.96
N PRO A 820 8.46 -7.22 -33.31
CA PRO A 820 7.55 -8.33 -33.54
C PRO A 820 6.68 -8.66 -32.31
N MET A 821 5.38 -8.90 -32.54
CA MET A 821 4.38 -9.07 -31.47
C MET A 821 4.54 -10.36 -30.64
N ASP A 822 5.21 -11.36 -31.20
CA ASP A 822 5.51 -12.67 -30.62
C ASP A 822 6.84 -12.71 -29.85
N GLN A 823 7.63 -11.63 -29.91
CA GLN A 823 8.90 -11.54 -29.21
C GLN A 823 8.68 -11.43 -27.69
N LYS A 824 9.48 -12.16 -26.91
CA LYS A 824 9.38 -12.16 -25.44
C LYS A 824 9.93 -10.85 -24.87
N LEU A 825 9.37 -10.38 -23.75
CA LEU A 825 9.88 -9.19 -23.07
C LEU A 825 11.37 -9.31 -22.69
N SER A 826 11.81 -10.51 -22.33
CA SER A 826 13.23 -10.82 -22.04
C SER A 826 14.16 -10.64 -23.25
N GLU A 827 13.64 -10.82 -24.47
CA GLU A 827 14.38 -10.64 -25.73
C GLU A 827 14.31 -9.19 -26.23
N VAL A 828 13.32 -8.43 -25.77
CA VAL A 828 13.09 -7.00 -26.08
C VAL A 828 13.88 -6.08 -25.13
N GLY A 829 14.61 -6.64 -24.17
CA GLY A 829 15.53 -5.91 -23.29
C GLY A 829 15.12 -5.84 -21.81
N MET A 830 14.09 -6.59 -21.40
CA MET A 830 13.69 -6.70 -19.99
C MET A 830 14.74 -7.48 -19.19
N ASP A 831 15.34 -6.84 -18.20
CA ASP A 831 16.26 -7.49 -17.24
C ASP A 831 15.55 -7.90 -15.93
N SER A 832 16.28 -8.55 -15.02
CA SER A 832 15.76 -9.01 -13.73
C SER A 832 15.32 -7.88 -12.77
N LEU A 833 15.62 -6.61 -13.07
CA LEU A 833 15.16 -5.45 -12.33
C LEU A 833 13.88 -4.88 -12.95
N MET A 834 13.86 -4.72 -14.28
CA MET A 834 12.67 -4.31 -15.04
C MET A 834 11.52 -5.29 -14.87
N ALA A 835 11.79 -6.60 -14.84
CA ALA A 835 10.76 -7.60 -14.60
C ALA A 835 10.03 -7.37 -13.26
N VAL A 836 10.75 -6.96 -12.22
CA VAL A 836 10.15 -6.68 -10.90
C VAL A 836 9.36 -5.38 -10.91
N GLU A 837 9.87 -4.34 -11.57
CA GLU A 837 9.14 -3.07 -11.76
C GLU A 837 7.84 -3.30 -12.56
N ILE A 838 7.92 -4.05 -13.67
CA ILE A 838 6.74 -4.48 -14.44
C ILE A 838 5.79 -5.28 -13.56
N LYS A 839 6.28 -6.26 -12.79
CA LYS A 839 5.45 -7.03 -11.86
C LYS A 839 4.70 -6.13 -10.90
N GLN A 840 5.42 -5.27 -10.17
CA GLN A 840 4.85 -4.41 -9.13
C GLN A 840 3.87 -3.40 -9.71
N THR A 841 4.20 -2.80 -10.86
CA THR A 841 3.33 -1.86 -11.55
C THR A 841 2.07 -2.55 -12.09
N LEU A 842 2.19 -3.76 -12.65
CA LEU A 842 1.03 -4.54 -13.11
C LEU A 842 0.15 -5.03 -11.96
N GLU A 843 0.74 -5.44 -10.84
CA GLU A 843 0.03 -5.81 -9.62
C GLU A 843 -0.72 -4.61 -9.01
N ARG A 844 -0.06 -3.45 -8.99
CA ARG A 844 -0.59 -2.22 -8.39
C ARG A 844 -1.67 -1.55 -9.24
N ASP A 845 -1.38 -1.29 -10.52
CA ASP A 845 -2.22 -0.44 -11.37
C ASP A 845 -3.29 -1.27 -12.11
N TYR A 846 -3.05 -2.57 -12.29
CA TYR A 846 -3.91 -3.45 -13.09
C TYR A 846 -4.43 -4.69 -12.35
N GLU A 847 -4.03 -4.89 -11.08
CA GLU A 847 -4.35 -6.07 -10.25
C GLU A 847 -3.89 -7.40 -10.88
N LEU A 848 -2.83 -7.36 -11.70
CA LEU A 848 -2.29 -8.52 -12.39
C LEU A 848 -1.11 -9.09 -11.61
N VAL A 849 -1.37 -10.16 -10.85
CA VAL A 849 -0.32 -10.92 -10.14
C VAL A 849 0.35 -11.86 -11.13
N LEU A 850 1.61 -11.58 -11.44
CA LEU A 850 2.43 -12.40 -12.35
C LEU A 850 3.66 -12.91 -11.60
N SER A 851 4.00 -14.19 -11.77
CA SER A 851 5.24 -14.71 -11.24
C SER A 851 6.45 -14.16 -12.01
N PRO A 852 7.65 -14.15 -11.40
CA PRO A 852 8.89 -13.82 -12.12
C PRO A 852 9.15 -14.70 -13.35
N GLN A 853 8.57 -15.91 -13.39
CA GLN A 853 8.67 -16.82 -14.53
C GLN A 853 7.69 -16.42 -15.64
N ASP A 854 6.46 -16.02 -15.30
CA ASP A 854 5.45 -15.55 -16.26
C ASP A 854 5.93 -14.33 -17.04
N LEU A 855 6.62 -13.41 -16.34
CA LEU A 855 7.18 -12.21 -16.96
C LEU A 855 8.26 -12.53 -17.99
N ARG A 856 9.05 -13.59 -17.80
CA ARG A 856 10.13 -13.97 -18.73
C ARG A 856 9.60 -14.53 -20.05
N VAL A 857 8.40 -15.12 -20.03
CA VAL A 857 7.73 -15.71 -21.20
C VAL A 857 6.66 -14.81 -21.80
N LEU A 858 6.35 -13.68 -21.14
CA LEU A 858 5.36 -12.71 -21.60
C LEU A 858 5.77 -12.08 -22.94
N THR A 859 4.81 -11.88 -23.84
CA THR A 859 5.00 -11.25 -25.16
C THR A 859 4.19 -9.96 -25.27
N LEU A 860 4.50 -9.11 -26.26
CA LEU A 860 3.70 -7.92 -26.56
C LEU A 860 2.24 -8.28 -26.90
N LYS A 861 2.04 -9.38 -27.63
CA LYS A 861 0.71 -9.93 -27.91
C LYS A 861 -0.04 -10.32 -26.63
N SER A 862 0.64 -10.94 -25.67
CA SER A 862 0.04 -11.29 -24.37
C SER A 862 -0.43 -10.04 -23.61
N LEU A 863 0.33 -8.94 -23.64
CA LEU A 863 -0.05 -7.67 -23.01
C LEU A 863 -1.26 -7.01 -23.69
N ILE A 864 -1.36 -7.09 -25.01
CA ILE A 864 -2.52 -6.61 -25.78
C ILE A 864 -3.75 -7.47 -25.47
N ASP A 865 -3.61 -8.80 -25.45
CA ASP A 865 -4.68 -9.72 -25.12
C ASP A 865 -5.19 -9.51 -23.68
N MET A 866 -4.29 -9.22 -22.74
CA MET A 866 -4.64 -8.84 -21.36
C MET A 866 -5.37 -7.49 -21.28
N THR A 867 -5.10 -6.58 -22.23
CA THR A 867 -5.80 -5.29 -22.35
C THR A 867 -7.21 -5.49 -22.91
N ASN A 868 -7.36 -6.38 -23.89
CA ASN A 868 -8.63 -6.62 -24.59
C ASN A 868 -9.59 -7.58 -23.86
N LYS A 869 -9.08 -8.50 -23.02
CA LYS A 869 -9.92 -9.48 -22.29
C LYS A 869 -10.75 -8.90 -21.13
N LYS A 870 -10.67 -7.58 -20.85
CA LYS A 870 -11.49 -6.92 -19.81
C LYS A 870 -12.78 -6.25 -20.34
N SER A 871 -13.14 -6.37 -21.63
CA SER A 871 -14.36 -5.74 -22.18
C SER A 871 -15.61 -6.64 -22.26
N VAL A 872 -15.57 -7.88 -21.78
CA VAL A 872 -16.76 -8.73 -21.62
C VAL A 872 -16.57 -9.61 -20.37
N ASN A 873 -16.93 -9.12 -19.19
CA ASN A 873 -17.30 -9.90 -17.99
C ASN A 873 -17.42 -8.97 -16.77
N GLU A 874 -18.59 -8.36 -16.56
CA GLU A 874 -18.91 -7.65 -15.31
C GLU A 874 -19.57 -8.53 -14.24
N ASP A 875 -19.72 -9.85 -14.42
CA ASP A 875 -20.40 -10.71 -13.41
C ASP A 875 -19.61 -11.94 -12.94
N LYS A 876 -18.29 -12.00 -13.16
CA LYS A 876 -17.45 -13.04 -12.55
C LYS A 876 -16.15 -12.45 -12.05
N ALA A 877 -16.17 -11.97 -10.80
CA ALA A 877 -14.95 -11.76 -10.04
C ALA A 877 -14.23 -13.11 -9.87
N THR A 878 -13.17 -13.35 -10.64
CA THR A 878 -12.12 -14.32 -10.33
C THR A 878 -11.34 -13.81 -9.13
N PRO A 879 -11.40 -14.48 -7.96
CA PRO A 879 -10.68 -14.00 -6.78
C PRO A 879 -9.20 -14.37 -6.89
N GLY A 880 -8.35 -13.42 -6.52
CA GLY A 880 -6.92 -13.64 -6.34
C GLY A 880 -6.66 -14.85 -5.44
N VAL A 881 -5.73 -15.69 -5.89
CA VAL A 881 -5.50 -17.06 -5.39
C VAL A 881 -4.93 -17.13 -3.96
N ASN A 882 -4.56 -16.01 -3.32
CA ASN A 882 -3.95 -16.08 -1.97
C ASN A 882 -4.87 -15.73 -0.78
N ASN A 883 -6.13 -15.37 -0.99
CA ASN A 883 -7.06 -15.08 0.14
C ASN A 883 -8.25 -16.04 0.28
N ARG A 884 -8.39 -17.05 -0.61
CA ARG A 884 -9.51 -18.00 -0.53
C ARG A 884 -9.34 -19.09 0.53
N GLY A 885 -8.12 -19.52 0.83
CA GLY A 885 -7.88 -20.63 1.78
C GLY A 885 -8.42 -20.37 3.19
N LEU A 886 -8.33 -19.12 3.68
CA LEU A 886 -8.85 -18.69 4.97
C LEU A 886 -10.39 -18.68 5.00
N ALA A 887 -11.04 -18.15 3.97
CA ALA A 887 -12.50 -18.03 3.93
C ALA A 887 -13.21 -19.40 3.93
N VAL A 888 -12.56 -20.45 3.43
CA VAL A 888 -13.12 -21.82 3.37
C VAL A 888 -13.12 -22.49 4.75
N LEU A 889 -12.05 -22.35 5.55
CA LEU A 889 -12.03 -22.86 6.94
C LEU A 889 -12.97 -22.07 7.88
N PHE A 890 -13.16 -20.77 7.64
CA PHE A 890 -14.09 -19.94 8.40
C PHE A 890 -15.57 -20.13 8.06
N ARG A 891 -15.88 -20.61 6.85
CA ARG A 891 -17.25 -20.82 6.35
C ARG A 891 -18.07 -21.78 7.21
N ASP A 892 -17.40 -22.72 7.88
CA ASP A 892 -18.04 -23.77 8.68
C ASP A 892 -17.89 -23.57 10.19
N LEU A 893 -17.06 -22.63 10.65
CA LEU A 893 -16.91 -22.27 12.07
C LEU A 893 -18.09 -21.42 12.60
N SER A 894 -18.87 -20.81 11.71
CA SER A 894 -20.00 -19.93 12.04
C SER A 894 -21.39 -20.59 11.94
N ASP A 895 -21.47 -21.84 11.45
CA ASP A 895 -22.75 -22.48 11.13
C ASP A 895 -23.15 -23.51 12.21
N GLU A 896 -23.80 -23.04 13.28
CA GLU A 896 -24.22 -23.89 14.41
C GLU A 896 -25.34 -24.88 14.06
N VAL A 897 -25.97 -24.74 12.90
CA VAL A 897 -27.27 -25.34 12.52
C VAL A 897 -27.24 -26.88 12.44
N TYR A 898 -26.07 -27.50 12.21
CA TYR A 898 -25.94 -28.97 12.05
C TYR A 898 -24.94 -29.61 13.03
N SER A 899 -24.53 -28.88 14.06
CA SER A 899 -23.37 -29.26 14.88
C SER A 899 -23.60 -30.37 15.93
N THR A 900 -24.82 -30.88 16.06
CA THR A 900 -25.23 -31.87 17.07
C THR A 900 -25.59 -33.25 16.50
N GLU A 901 -25.79 -33.36 15.18
CA GLU A 901 -26.21 -34.61 14.53
C GLU A 901 -25.02 -35.40 13.99
N LEU A 902 -24.88 -36.67 14.37
CA LEU A 902 -23.77 -37.53 13.92
C LEU A 902 -23.87 -37.89 12.42
N ILE A 903 -25.09 -37.90 11.88
CA ILE A 903 -25.44 -38.30 10.53
C ILE A 903 -26.19 -37.13 9.90
N VAL A 904 -25.67 -36.54 8.83
CA VAL A 904 -26.28 -35.40 8.15
C VAL A 904 -26.65 -35.79 6.71
N PRO A 905 -27.93 -36.10 6.43
CA PRO A 905 -28.41 -36.31 5.08
C PRO A 905 -28.33 -35.01 4.27
N LEU A 906 -27.67 -35.04 3.12
CA LEU A 906 -27.60 -33.88 2.24
C LEU A 906 -28.89 -33.74 1.43
N LYS A 907 -29.29 -32.50 1.14
CA LYS A 907 -30.40 -32.22 0.22
C LYS A 907 -29.94 -32.48 -1.22
N THR A 908 -30.11 -33.70 -1.70
CA THR A 908 -29.72 -34.11 -3.07
C THR A 908 -30.92 -34.15 -4.01
N LYS A 909 -30.68 -34.30 -5.33
CA LYS A 909 -31.75 -34.44 -6.33
C LYS A 909 -32.25 -35.87 -6.50
N GLY A 910 -31.60 -36.87 -5.90
CA GLY A 910 -31.92 -38.29 -6.09
C GLY A 910 -32.52 -38.96 -4.85
N ASP A 911 -33.66 -39.64 -5.00
CA ASP A 911 -34.37 -40.35 -3.93
C ASP A 911 -34.03 -41.86 -3.89
N SER A 912 -32.75 -42.20 -3.72
CA SER A 912 -32.28 -43.60 -3.64
C SER A 912 -32.31 -44.14 -2.20
N THR A 913 -32.71 -45.41 -2.04
CA THR A 913 -32.60 -46.17 -0.78
C THR A 913 -31.18 -46.63 -0.45
N ASN A 914 -30.27 -46.63 -1.43
CA ASN A 914 -28.85 -46.93 -1.22
C ASN A 914 -28.08 -45.60 -1.19
N THR A 915 -27.74 -45.16 0.02
CA THR A 915 -27.18 -43.82 0.29
C THR A 915 -25.66 -43.85 0.27
N THR A 916 -25.06 -42.88 -0.42
CA THR A 916 -23.60 -42.70 -0.48
C THR A 916 -23.09 -42.09 0.82
N VAL A 917 -22.08 -42.69 1.42
CA VAL A 917 -21.45 -42.19 2.64
C VAL A 917 -20.33 -41.21 2.28
N ILE A 918 -20.37 -40.01 2.84
CA ILE A 918 -19.34 -38.98 2.69
C ILE A 918 -18.61 -38.81 4.02
N LEU A 919 -17.29 -38.90 3.97
CA LEU A 919 -16.38 -38.61 5.07
C LEU A 919 -15.69 -37.27 4.80
N PRO A 920 -15.99 -36.22 5.60
CA PRO A 920 -15.49 -34.87 5.37
C PRO A 920 -13.98 -34.76 5.65
N GLY A 921 -13.41 -33.57 5.55
CA GLY A 921 -11.98 -33.33 5.75
C GLY A 921 -11.56 -33.30 7.22
N VAL A 922 -10.46 -32.61 7.49
CA VAL A 922 -9.88 -32.51 8.85
C VAL A 922 -10.81 -31.76 9.81
N GLU A 923 -11.72 -30.92 9.29
CA GLU A 923 -12.79 -30.23 10.01
C GLU A 923 -13.83 -31.17 10.62
N GLY A 924 -14.04 -32.35 10.01
CA GLY A 924 -14.88 -33.42 10.57
C GLY A 924 -16.39 -33.14 10.64
N ILE A 925 -16.89 -32.12 9.94
CA ILE A 925 -18.30 -31.71 9.91
C ILE A 925 -18.85 -31.47 8.50
N ALA A 926 -20.17 -31.47 8.38
CA ALA A 926 -20.93 -31.15 7.17
C ALA A 926 -21.20 -29.64 7.11
N GLY A 927 -20.21 -28.91 6.59
CA GLY A 927 -20.29 -27.48 6.35
C GLY A 927 -21.26 -27.05 5.24
N LYS A 928 -21.33 -25.74 5.00
CA LYS A 928 -22.12 -25.18 3.88
C LYS A 928 -21.66 -25.73 2.52
N VAL A 929 -20.35 -26.01 2.39
CA VAL A 929 -19.74 -26.62 1.18
C VAL A 929 -20.42 -27.92 0.80
N TRP A 930 -20.60 -28.83 1.75
CA TRP A 930 -21.20 -30.14 1.49
C TRP A 930 -22.69 -30.01 1.15
N ASN A 931 -23.40 -29.05 1.75
CA ASN A 931 -24.80 -28.77 1.40
C ASN A 931 -24.95 -28.20 -0.01
N ASP A 932 -24.10 -27.24 -0.38
CA ASP A 932 -24.08 -26.62 -1.72
C ASP A 932 -23.73 -27.65 -2.80
N LEU A 933 -22.76 -28.53 -2.53
CA LEU A 933 -22.38 -29.65 -3.40
C LEU A 933 -23.52 -30.67 -3.49
N GLY A 934 -24.09 -31.05 -2.34
CA GLY A 934 -25.21 -31.98 -2.25
C GLY A 934 -26.41 -31.57 -3.09
N ALA A 935 -26.77 -30.28 -3.10
CA ALA A 935 -27.86 -29.72 -3.90
C ALA A 935 -27.72 -29.96 -5.42
N LYS A 936 -26.51 -30.29 -5.89
CA LYS A 936 -26.20 -30.55 -7.29
C LYS A 936 -25.99 -32.04 -7.61
N LEU A 937 -25.95 -32.92 -6.60
CA LEU A 937 -25.79 -34.37 -6.78
C LEU A 937 -27.10 -35.05 -7.21
N ASN A 938 -27.01 -35.98 -8.16
CA ASN A 938 -28.13 -36.76 -8.69
C ASN A 938 -28.40 -38.06 -7.90
N PHE A 939 -27.65 -38.32 -6.83
CA PHE A 939 -27.78 -39.49 -5.97
C PHE A 939 -27.88 -39.11 -4.50
N SER A 940 -28.52 -39.96 -3.69
CA SER A 940 -28.62 -39.78 -2.24
C SER A 940 -27.25 -39.87 -1.57
N ALA A 941 -26.92 -38.88 -0.74
CA ALA A 941 -25.66 -38.78 -0.04
C ALA A 941 -25.83 -38.28 1.40
N THR A 942 -25.04 -38.85 2.31
CA THR A 942 -25.06 -38.53 3.74
C THR A 942 -23.64 -38.33 4.24
N VAL A 943 -23.41 -37.20 4.93
CA VAL A 943 -22.14 -36.90 5.57
C VAL A 943 -22.14 -37.47 6.98
N ILE A 944 -21.05 -38.15 7.36
CA ILE A 944 -20.84 -38.64 8.72
C ILE A 944 -19.87 -37.72 9.43
N GLN A 945 -20.37 -37.06 10.47
CA GLN A 945 -19.59 -36.14 11.28
C GLN A 945 -18.92 -36.89 12.44
N TYR A 946 -17.69 -36.51 12.79
CA TYR A 946 -16.92 -37.19 13.85
C TYR A 946 -16.37 -36.20 14.90
N LYS A 947 -17.22 -35.24 15.27
CA LYS A 947 -16.95 -34.23 16.30
C LYS A 947 -16.75 -34.80 17.71
N ASN A 948 -17.46 -35.88 18.06
CA ASN A 948 -17.52 -36.44 19.43
C ASN A 948 -16.50 -37.57 19.71
N THR A 949 -15.48 -37.74 18.88
CA THR A 949 -14.50 -38.82 19.06
C THR A 949 -13.62 -38.53 20.30
N PRO A 950 -13.44 -39.46 21.26
CA PRO A 950 -12.59 -39.26 22.44
C PRO A 950 -11.13 -38.94 22.09
N ILE A 951 -10.48 -38.04 22.83
CA ILE A 951 -9.11 -37.53 22.54
C ILE A 951 -8.07 -38.66 22.41
N ASN A 952 -8.17 -39.71 23.23
CA ASN A 952 -7.20 -40.81 23.26
C ASN A 952 -7.50 -41.95 22.28
N MET A 953 -8.54 -41.80 21.45
CA MET A 953 -8.96 -42.83 20.51
C MET A 953 -8.01 -42.85 19.30
N ASN A 954 -7.49 -44.02 18.93
CA ASN A 954 -6.68 -44.16 17.72
C ASN A 954 -7.56 -44.23 16.45
N ILE A 955 -6.95 -44.15 15.28
CA ILE A 955 -7.70 -44.07 14.02
C ILE A 955 -8.51 -45.34 13.70
N HIS A 956 -8.04 -46.52 14.10
CA HIS A 956 -8.78 -47.76 13.91
C HIS A 956 -9.99 -47.82 14.85
N GLU A 957 -9.83 -47.42 16.12
CA GLU A 957 -10.93 -47.34 17.08
C GLU A 957 -12.01 -46.32 16.65
N MET A 958 -11.61 -45.23 16.01
CA MET A 958 -12.52 -44.24 15.44
C MET A 958 -13.38 -44.85 14.33
N VAL A 959 -12.76 -45.56 13.38
CA VAL A 959 -13.48 -46.26 12.30
C VAL A 959 -14.34 -47.39 12.85
N GLU A 960 -13.87 -48.14 13.85
CA GLU A 960 -14.65 -49.17 14.56
C GLU A 960 -15.92 -48.59 15.18
N SER A 961 -15.79 -47.47 15.88
CA SER A 961 -16.93 -46.77 16.49
C SER A 961 -17.92 -46.29 15.44
N MET A 962 -17.45 -45.65 14.36
CA MET A 962 -18.29 -45.19 13.25
C MET A 962 -19.00 -46.36 12.55
N PHE A 963 -18.29 -47.46 12.35
CA PHE A 963 -18.84 -48.65 11.71
C PHE A 963 -20.02 -49.22 12.51
N ASN A 964 -19.82 -49.44 13.81
CA ASN A 964 -20.80 -50.07 14.70
C ASN A 964 -21.99 -49.17 15.02
N GLN A 965 -21.81 -47.84 15.07
CA GLN A 965 -22.87 -46.90 15.46
C GLN A 965 -23.71 -46.40 14.28
N ILE A 966 -23.14 -46.35 13.06
CA ILE A 966 -23.70 -45.55 11.96
C ILE A 966 -23.75 -46.35 10.66
N ILE A 967 -22.58 -46.85 10.22
CA ILE A 967 -22.41 -47.35 8.86
C ILE A 967 -23.26 -48.60 8.61
N GLN A 968 -23.37 -49.48 9.60
CA GLN A 968 -24.19 -50.69 9.51
C GLN A 968 -25.67 -50.37 9.24
N GLY A 969 -26.17 -49.23 9.76
CA GLY A 969 -27.55 -48.77 9.52
C GLY A 969 -27.76 -48.09 8.17
N ILE A 970 -26.70 -47.51 7.57
CA ILE A 970 -26.78 -46.77 6.29
C ILE A 970 -26.58 -47.69 5.07
N ILE A 971 -25.61 -48.62 5.14
CA ILE A 971 -25.23 -49.46 3.99
C ILE A 971 -26.23 -50.64 3.77
N GLY A 972 -27.07 -50.92 4.77
CA GLY A 972 -28.20 -51.86 4.67
C GLY A 972 -27.82 -53.31 4.35
N GLU A 973 -28.81 -54.15 4.04
CA GLU A 973 -28.61 -55.58 3.71
C GLU A 973 -28.05 -55.83 2.30
N SER A 974 -27.88 -54.78 1.50
CA SER A 974 -27.55 -54.87 0.07
C SER A 974 -26.16 -55.45 -0.24
N LYS A 975 -25.30 -55.58 0.77
CA LYS A 975 -23.87 -55.94 0.66
C LYS A 975 -23.08 -55.08 -0.35
N THR A 976 -23.58 -53.89 -0.68
CA THR A 976 -22.89 -52.94 -1.57
C THR A 976 -22.65 -51.60 -0.89
N PHE A 977 -21.49 -50.97 -1.12
CA PHE A 977 -21.17 -49.65 -0.54
C PHE A 977 -20.80 -48.60 -1.59
N LYS A 978 -21.05 -47.33 -1.27
CA LYS A 978 -20.57 -46.16 -2.02
C LYS A 978 -19.98 -45.19 -1.00
N ILE A 979 -18.67 -44.95 -1.05
CA ILE A 979 -17.96 -44.10 -0.08
C ILE A 979 -17.16 -43.02 -0.82
N ILE A 980 -17.29 -41.78 -0.35
CA ILE A 980 -16.48 -40.64 -0.76
C ILE A 980 -15.68 -40.17 0.46
N GLY A 981 -14.36 -40.07 0.34
CA GLY A 981 -13.51 -39.43 1.33
C GLY A 981 -12.87 -38.17 0.77
N TYR A 982 -12.86 -37.08 1.53
CA TYR A 982 -12.14 -35.86 1.19
C TYR A 982 -11.02 -35.59 2.19
N SER A 983 -9.81 -35.24 1.73
CA SER A 983 -8.68 -34.91 2.60
C SER A 983 -8.50 -35.96 3.71
N PHE A 984 -8.54 -35.59 4.99
CA PHE A 984 -8.48 -36.53 6.14
C PHE A 984 -9.52 -37.65 6.08
N GLY A 985 -10.74 -37.39 5.60
CA GLY A 985 -11.78 -38.39 5.41
C GLY A 985 -11.38 -39.50 4.44
N SER A 986 -10.45 -39.26 3.51
CA SER A 986 -9.90 -40.28 2.62
C SER A 986 -9.18 -41.40 3.37
N LEU A 987 -8.48 -41.04 4.46
CA LEU A 987 -7.80 -42.01 5.32
C LEU A 987 -8.80 -42.90 6.06
N LEU A 988 -9.86 -42.30 6.61
CA LEU A 988 -10.95 -43.04 7.25
C LEU A 988 -11.69 -43.93 6.24
N ALA A 989 -11.91 -43.43 5.02
CA ALA A 989 -12.59 -44.15 3.94
C ALA A 989 -11.85 -45.42 3.54
N ILE A 990 -10.51 -45.38 3.46
CA ILE A 990 -9.69 -46.55 3.15
C ILE A 990 -9.82 -47.61 4.24
N ILE A 991 -9.65 -47.23 5.51
CA ILE A 991 -9.73 -48.17 6.64
C ILE A 991 -11.15 -48.77 6.74
N LEU A 992 -12.18 -47.94 6.54
CA LEU A 992 -13.57 -48.38 6.54
C LEU A 992 -13.88 -49.34 5.39
N THR A 993 -13.37 -49.05 4.19
CA THR A 993 -13.55 -49.89 3.00
C THR A 993 -12.93 -51.27 3.22
N LYS A 994 -11.73 -51.32 3.82
CA LYS A 994 -11.08 -52.59 4.14
C LYS A 994 -11.96 -53.47 5.03
N LYS A 995 -12.52 -52.87 6.08
CA LYS A 995 -13.43 -53.57 6.99
C LYS A 995 -14.69 -54.08 6.29
N LEU A 996 -15.24 -53.29 5.36
CA LEU A 996 -16.38 -53.71 4.54
C LEU A 996 -16.04 -54.90 3.63
N GLU A 997 -14.85 -54.91 3.02
CA GLU A 997 -14.36 -56.05 2.22
C GLU A 997 -14.26 -57.34 3.05
N GLU A 998 -13.77 -57.26 4.29
CA GLU A 998 -13.65 -58.40 5.21
C GLU A 998 -15.01 -59.00 5.58
N LEU A 999 -16.04 -58.15 5.63
CA LEU A 999 -17.43 -58.57 5.85
C LEU A 999 -18.15 -59.02 4.57
N GLY A 1000 -17.43 -59.03 3.44
CA GLY A 1000 -17.93 -59.50 2.14
C GLY A 1000 -18.77 -58.48 1.39
N PHE A 1001 -18.62 -57.19 1.66
CA PHE A 1001 -19.25 -56.12 0.88
C PHE A 1001 -18.39 -55.76 -0.34
N THR A 1002 -19.04 -55.31 -1.41
CA THR A 1002 -18.39 -54.85 -2.65
C THR A 1002 -18.94 -53.50 -3.07
N GLY A 1003 -18.10 -52.55 -3.46
CA GLY A 1003 -18.58 -51.18 -3.67
C GLY A 1003 -17.62 -50.29 -4.43
N LYS A 1004 -17.93 -48.99 -4.45
CA LYS A 1004 -17.11 -47.94 -5.07
C LYS A 1004 -16.52 -47.02 -4.01
N LEU A 1005 -15.22 -46.72 -4.15
CA LEU A 1005 -14.47 -45.78 -3.30
C LEU A 1005 -13.94 -44.61 -4.15
N ILE A 1006 -14.33 -43.39 -3.80
CA ILE A 1006 -13.80 -42.15 -4.38
C ILE A 1006 -13.04 -41.38 -3.32
N LEU A 1007 -11.81 -40.96 -3.65
CA LEU A 1007 -10.97 -40.13 -2.80
C LEU A 1007 -10.77 -38.78 -3.48
N ILE A 1008 -11.09 -37.69 -2.78
CA ILE A 1008 -10.93 -36.32 -3.24
C ILE A 1008 -9.74 -35.72 -2.49
N GLU A 1009 -8.67 -35.39 -3.21
CA GLU A 1009 -7.51 -34.69 -2.67
C GLU A 1009 -6.95 -35.31 -1.37
N GLY A 1010 -6.83 -36.65 -1.33
CA GLY A 1010 -6.37 -37.35 -0.12
C GLY A 1010 -5.90 -38.78 -0.32
N SER A 1011 -4.82 -39.13 0.38
CA SER A 1011 -4.34 -40.50 0.59
C SER A 1011 -3.59 -40.57 1.94
N PRO A 1012 -3.32 -41.77 2.49
CA PRO A 1012 -2.56 -41.89 3.74
C PRO A 1012 -1.16 -41.30 3.68
N VAL A 1013 -0.45 -41.48 2.56
CA VAL A 1013 0.89 -40.91 2.35
C VAL A 1013 0.81 -39.41 2.12
N TYR A 1014 -0.14 -38.97 1.28
CA TYR A 1014 -0.38 -37.56 1.00
C TYR A 1014 -0.63 -36.76 2.28
N LEU A 1015 -1.53 -37.26 3.15
CA LEU A 1015 -1.83 -36.63 4.43
C LEU A 1015 -0.63 -36.65 5.38
N LYS A 1016 0.08 -37.79 5.51
CA LYS A 1016 1.24 -37.85 6.40
C LYS A 1016 2.36 -36.91 5.96
N ASN A 1017 2.65 -36.84 4.66
CA ASN A 1017 3.64 -35.91 4.11
C ASN A 1017 3.19 -34.45 4.30
N SER A 1018 1.90 -34.17 4.13
CA SER A 1018 1.33 -32.85 4.42
C SER A 1018 1.58 -32.42 5.87
N MET A 1019 1.54 -33.35 6.82
CA MET A 1019 1.77 -33.07 8.24
C MET A 1019 3.25 -33.14 8.67
N MET A 1020 4.11 -33.87 7.94
CA MET A 1020 5.52 -34.06 8.29
C MET A 1020 6.49 -33.00 7.72
N ASN A 1021 6.10 -32.27 6.67
CA ASN A 1021 7.03 -31.47 5.88
C ASN A 1021 7.70 -30.28 6.59
N GLY A 1022 7.28 -29.91 7.81
CA GLY A 1022 8.05 -29.00 8.67
C GLY A 1022 8.44 -29.54 10.04
N LEU A 1023 8.32 -30.86 10.29
CA LEU A 1023 8.73 -31.53 11.53
C LEU A 1023 10.10 -32.21 11.47
N ASN A 1024 10.77 -32.23 10.31
CA ASN A 1024 12.10 -32.84 10.16
C ASN A 1024 13.21 -32.19 11.03
N ALA A 1025 12.89 -31.14 11.78
CA ALA A 1025 13.77 -30.47 12.75
C ALA A 1025 13.57 -30.92 14.21
N ILE A 1026 12.54 -31.72 14.53
CA ILE A 1026 12.29 -32.21 15.90
C ILE A 1026 12.88 -33.62 16.04
N SER A 1027 13.84 -33.79 16.95
CA SER A 1027 14.55 -35.06 17.18
C SER A 1027 13.59 -36.19 17.55
N GLN A 1028 13.87 -37.42 17.10
CA GLN A 1028 13.05 -38.64 17.28
C GLN A 1028 12.85 -39.10 18.74
N GLU A 1029 13.18 -38.30 19.75
CA GLU A 1029 12.87 -38.53 21.18
C GLU A 1029 11.85 -37.46 21.64
N ASN A 1030 10.56 -37.77 21.45
CA ASN A 1030 9.42 -36.84 21.57
C ASN A 1030 9.08 -36.39 23.01
N HIS A 1031 8.93 -35.07 23.21
CA HIS A 1031 7.94 -34.54 24.15
C HIS A 1031 6.62 -34.25 23.40
N GLU A 1032 5.53 -34.91 23.80
CA GLU A 1032 4.18 -34.75 23.20
C GLU A 1032 3.74 -33.28 23.11
N ALA A 1033 4.19 -32.44 24.05
CA ALA A 1033 3.94 -31.00 24.07
C ALA A 1033 4.55 -30.23 22.88
N GLU A 1034 5.69 -30.66 22.33
CA GLU A 1034 6.37 -30.03 21.19
C GLU A 1034 5.64 -30.34 19.87
N ILE A 1035 5.17 -31.58 19.72
CA ILE A 1035 4.30 -31.97 18.60
C ILE A 1035 3.01 -31.17 18.64
N GLU A 1036 2.35 -31.09 19.80
CA GLU A 1036 1.14 -30.27 19.95
C GLU A 1036 1.38 -28.79 19.63
N PHE A 1037 2.52 -28.23 20.04
CA PHE A 1037 2.88 -26.84 19.73
C PHE A 1037 3.05 -26.62 18.22
N TYR A 1038 3.75 -27.55 17.55
CA TYR A 1038 3.97 -27.46 16.12
C TYR A 1038 2.66 -27.59 15.34
N LEU A 1039 1.81 -28.55 15.70
CA LEU A 1039 0.49 -28.71 15.10
C LEU A 1039 -0.42 -27.50 15.36
N ALA A 1040 -0.36 -26.92 16.56
CA ALA A 1040 -1.04 -25.67 16.88
C ALA A 1040 -0.53 -24.51 16.02
N SER A 1041 0.77 -24.46 15.72
CA SER A 1041 1.38 -23.46 14.84
C SER A 1041 0.96 -23.63 13.37
N ILE A 1042 0.83 -24.87 12.89
CA ILE A 1042 0.26 -25.14 11.56
C ILE A 1042 -1.17 -24.64 11.48
N VAL A 1043 -2.02 -25.03 12.44
CA VAL A 1043 -3.42 -24.58 12.46
C VAL A 1043 -3.50 -23.06 12.56
N MET A 1044 -2.65 -22.44 13.39
CA MET A 1044 -2.52 -20.99 13.49
C MET A 1044 -2.12 -20.34 12.15
N SER A 1045 -1.25 -20.98 11.37
CA SER A 1045 -0.88 -20.50 10.03
C SER A 1045 -2.04 -20.54 9.03
N TYR A 1046 -2.96 -21.51 9.19
CA TYR A 1046 -4.16 -21.58 8.34
C TYR A 1046 -5.24 -20.61 8.76
N VAL A 1047 -5.43 -20.41 10.08
CA VAL A 1047 -6.56 -19.62 10.58
C VAL A 1047 -6.18 -18.15 10.86
N ALA A 1048 -4.91 -17.86 11.10
CA ALA A 1048 -4.43 -16.51 11.38
C ALA A 1048 -2.96 -16.31 10.92
N PRO A 1049 -2.65 -16.44 9.61
CA PRO A 1049 -1.29 -16.42 9.06
C PRO A 1049 -0.51 -15.13 9.34
N ASN A 1050 -1.21 -14.01 9.50
CA ASN A 1050 -0.62 -12.69 9.69
C ASN A 1050 -0.48 -12.30 11.18
N LYS A 1051 -0.74 -13.21 12.12
CA LYS A 1051 -0.67 -12.97 13.56
C LYS A 1051 0.56 -13.65 14.17
N PRO A 1052 1.22 -13.01 15.16
CA PRO A 1052 2.44 -13.55 15.76
C PRO A 1052 2.19 -14.85 16.52
N GLN A 1053 3.00 -15.87 16.24
CA GLN A 1053 2.87 -17.23 16.80
C GLN A 1053 3.66 -17.44 18.10
N GLU A 1054 4.47 -16.47 18.54
CA GLU A 1054 5.41 -16.59 19.66
C GLU A 1054 4.75 -16.99 21.00
N LYS A 1055 3.49 -16.59 21.23
CA LYS A 1055 2.75 -16.93 22.45
C LYS A 1055 2.31 -18.40 22.52
N LEU A 1056 2.22 -19.11 21.40
CA LEU A 1056 1.92 -20.56 21.42
C LEU A 1056 2.98 -21.35 22.20
N MET A 1057 4.23 -20.87 22.23
CA MET A 1057 5.34 -21.49 22.99
C MET A 1057 5.14 -21.41 24.51
N THR A 1058 4.29 -20.48 24.97
CA THR A 1058 4.06 -20.25 26.40
C THR A 1058 2.84 -21.00 26.94
N CYS A 1059 2.00 -21.57 26.06
CA CYS A 1059 0.84 -22.37 26.41
C CYS A 1059 1.27 -23.78 26.86
N LYS A 1060 0.93 -24.16 28.09
CA LYS A 1060 1.34 -25.43 28.71
C LYS A 1060 0.37 -26.58 28.43
N THR A 1061 -0.88 -26.27 28.14
CA THR A 1061 -1.92 -27.28 27.89
C THR A 1061 -2.51 -27.17 26.49
N PHE A 1062 -3.05 -28.28 25.99
CA PHE A 1062 -3.74 -28.33 24.69
C PHE A 1062 -4.91 -27.34 24.62
N ASN A 1063 -5.66 -27.19 25.73
CA ASN A 1063 -6.76 -26.22 25.83
C ASN A 1063 -6.27 -24.76 25.79
N GLU A 1064 -5.15 -24.45 26.44
CA GLU A 1064 -4.54 -23.10 26.37
C GLU A 1064 -4.10 -22.73 24.95
N LYS A 1065 -3.61 -23.71 24.17
CA LYS A 1065 -3.25 -23.50 22.76
C LYS A 1065 -4.50 -23.22 21.92
N ILE A 1066 -5.60 -23.94 22.15
CA ILE A 1066 -6.89 -23.71 21.48
C ILE A 1066 -7.43 -22.32 21.83
N ASP A 1067 -7.49 -21.96 23.11
CA ASP A 1067 -7.99 -20.65 23.55
C ASP A 1067 -7.12 -19.52 22.97
N PHE A 1068 -5.80 -19.72 22.87
CA PHE A 1068 -4.92 -18.77 22.22
C PHE A 1068 -5.22 -18.63 20.72
N ILE A 1069 -5.32 -19.73 19.95
CA ILE A 1069 -5.60 -19.67 18.51
C ILE A 1069 -6.95 -19.00 18.25
N LEU A 1070 -7.99 -19.40 18.99
CA LEU A 1070 -9.30 -18.74 18.92
C LEU A 1070 -9.19 -17.24 19.18
N SER A 1071 -8.32 -16.83 20.11
CA SER A 1071 -8.17 -15.42 20.46
C SER A 1071 -7.54 -14.54 19.40
N GLN A 1072 -6.92 -15.17 18.40
CA GLN A 1072 -6.32 -14.48 17.28
C GLN A 1072 -7.24 -14.43 16.05
N MET A 1073 -8.40 -15.08 16.10
CA MET A 1073 -9.39 -15.09 15.01
C MET A 1073 -10.23 -13.82 15.03
N GLU A 1074 -10.36 -13.16 13.88
CA GLU A 1074 -11.22 -11.98 13.69
C GLU A 1074 -12.61 -12.41 13.19
N GLY A 1075 -13.70 -11.87 13.75
CA GLY A 1075 -15.06 -12.11 13.26
C GLY A 1075 -15.86 -13.22 13.96
N VAL A 1076 -15.27 -13.94 14.93
CA VAL A 1076 -16.02 -14.85 15.81
C VAL A 1076 -16.54 -14.03 17.00
N SER A 1077 -17.79 -13.58 16.94
CA SER A 1077 -18.38 -12.53 17.82
C SER A 1077 -18.51 -12.88 19.31
N SER A 1078 -18.24 -14.12 19.69
CA SER A 1078 -18.05 -14.60 21.06
C SER A 1078 -17.37 -15.96 20.98
N TYR A 1079 -16.46 -16.31 21.88
CA TYR A 1079 -15.91 -17.66 21.97
C TYR A 1079 -17.02 -18.64 22.37
N THR A 1080 -17.85 -19.06 21.42
CA THR A 1080 -18.87 -20.07 21.64
C THR A 1080 -18.18 -21.40 21.93
N GLU A 1081 -18.81 -22.21 22.78
CA GLU A 1081 -18.35 -23.57 23.07
C GLU A 1081 -18.17 -24.39 21.77
N HIS A 1082 -19.01 -24.10 20.77
CA HIS A 1082 -18.94 -24.65 19.41
C HIS A 1082 -17.62 -24.36 18.69
N ALA A 1083 -17.14 -23.12 18.65
CA ALA A 1083 -15.87 -22.79 17.99
C ALA A 1083 -14.67 -23.47 18.67
N ARG A 1084 -14.72 -23.59 20.00
CA ARG A 1084 -13.72 -24.35 20.78
C ARG A 1084 -13.74 -25.83 20.45
N GLU A 1085 -14.92 -26.45 20.35
CA GLU A 1085 -15.06 -27.84 19.95
C GLU A 1085 -14.56 -28.08 18.52
N MET A 1086 -14.86 -27.19 17.59
CA MET A 1086 -14.37 -27.28 16.20
C MET A 1086 -12.85 -27.22 16.10
N MET A 1087 -12.22 -26.31 16.84
CA MET A 1087 -10.76 -26.23 16.90
C MET A 1087 -10.13 -27.45 17.56
N ASN A 1088 -10.81 -28.04 18.54
CA ASN A 1088 -10.40 -29.30 19.16
C ASN A 1088 -10.41 -30.44 18.13
N VAL A 1089 -11.49 -30.57 17.34
CA VAL A 1089 -11.61 -31.58 16.27
C VAL A 1089 -10.50 -31.41 15.23
N LEU A 1090 -10.27 -30.19 14.76
CA LEU A 1090 -9.25 -29.87 13.76
C LEU A 1090 -7.85 -30.29 14.22
N LEU A 1091 -7.43 -29.84 15.41
CA LEU A 1091 -6.12 -30.17 15.97
C LEU A 1091 -5.97 -31.67 16.26
N LYS A 1092 -7.03 -32.31 16.76
CA LYS A 1092 -7.03 -33.73 17.08
C LYS A 1092 -6.90 -34.60 15.82
N ASN A 1093 -7.70 -34.34 14.79
CA ASN A 1093 -7.64 -35.09 13.54
C ASN A 1093 -6.27 -34.92 12.87
N THR A 1094 -5.70 -33.73 12.96
CA THR A 1094 -4.32 -33.44 12.55
C THR A 1094 -3.31 -34.32 13.33
N LEU A 1095 -3.45 -34.44 14.64
CA LEU A 1095 -2.60 -35.30 15.47
C LEU A 1095 -2.74 -36.79 15.13
N LEU A 1096 -3.96 -37.25 14.81
CA LEU A 1096 -4.21 -38.63 14.37
C LEU A 1096 -3.57 -38.93 13.02
N ALA A 1097 -3.65 -38.00 12.07
CA ALA A 1097 -2.97 -38.11 10.78
C ALA A 1097 -1.45 -38.15 10.95
N TYR A 1098 -0.90 -37.38 11.90
CA TYR A 1098 0.52 -37.39 12.22
C TYR A 1098 0.97 -38.72 12.86
N LYS A 1099 0.24 -39.22 13.86
CA LYS A 1099 0.50 -40.49 14.55
C LYS A 1099 0.25 -41.72 13.65
N LEU A 1100 -0.14 -41.52 12.39
CA LEU A 1100 -0.45 -42.59 11.45
C LEU A 1100 0.76 -43.46 11.13
N GLU A 1101 0.63 -44.76 11.35
CA GLU A 1101 1.59 -45.76 10.92
C GLU A 1101 1.19 -46.33 9.55
N ILE A 1102 1.66 -45.71 8.46
CA ILE A 1102 1.29 -46.09 7.07
C ILE A 1102 1.48 -47.58 6.81
N ASN A 1103 2.53 -48.20 7.37
CA ASN A 1103 2.84 -49.62 7.19
C ASN A 1103 1.81 -50.56 7.82
N LYS A 1104 0.93 -50.07 8.72
CA LYS A 1104 -0.16 -50.84 9.34
C LYS A 1104 -1.48 -50.74 8.57
N ILE A 1105 -1.54 -49.94 7.50
CA ILE A 1105 -2.74 -49.85 6.67
C ILE A 1105 -2.75 -51.03 5.69
N GLU A 1106 -3.78 -51.85 5.78
CA GLU A 1106 -3.92 -53.02 4.93
C GLU A 1106 -4.35 -52.68 3.50
N LYS A 1107 -3.92 -53.50 2.54
CA LYS A 1107 -4.26 -53.30 1.12
C LYS A 1107 -5.73 -53.60 0.85
N LEU A 1108 -6.35 -52.72 0.05
CA LEU A 1108 -7.69 -52.89 -0.51
C LEU A 1108 -7.69 -53.78 -1.76
N LYS A 1109 -8.84 -54.41 -2.04
CA LYS A 1109 -9.15 -55.06 -3.33
C LYS A 1109 -10.04 -54.19 -4.22
N THR A 1110 -10.73 -53.22 -3.62
CA THR A 1110 -11.64 -52.29 -4.27
C THR A 1110 -10.88 -51.31 -5.16
N ASP A 1111 -11.41 -51.03 -6.35
CA ASP A 1111 -10.91 -50.00 -7.27
C ASP A 1111 -11.10 -48.61 -6.67
N ILE A 1112 -10.12 -47.73 -6.87
CA ILE A 1112 -10.11 -46.38 -6.28
C ILE A 1112 -10.18 -45.35 -7.39
N THR A 1113 -11.14 -44.44 -7.29
CA THR A 1113 -11.13 -43.21 -8.10
C THR A 1113 -10.49 -42.09 -7.28
N LEU A 1114 -9.31 -41.62 -7.69
CA LEU A 1114 -8.64 -40.46 -7.11
C LEU A 1114 -8.96 -39.22 -7.94
N ILE A 1115 -9.58 -38.22 -7.31
CA ILE A 1115 -9.83 -36.91 -7.89
C ILE A 1115 -8.84 -35.92 -7.27
N ARG A 1116 -7.88 -35.44 -8.08
CA ARG A 1116 -6.86 -34.49 -7.66
C ARG A 1116 -7.14 -33.07 -8.15
N ALA A 1117 -6.58 -32.09 -7.47
CA ALA A 1117 -6.58 -30.70 -7.88
C ALA A 1117 -5.48 -30.44 -8.94
N SER A 1118 -5.71 -29.49 -9.86
CA SER A 1118 -4.74 -29.09 -10.88
C SER A 1118 -3.51 -28.39 -10.29
N GLU A 1119 -3.68 -27.74 -9.13
CA GLU A 1119 -2.64 -27.11 -8.34
C GLU A 1119 -2.36 -27.98 -7.09
N PRO A 1120 -1.43 -28.95 -7.18
CA PRO A 1120 -1.13 -29.83 -6.06
C PRO A 1120 -0.44 -29.04 -4.94
N MET A 1121 -0.75 -29.40 -3.69
CA MET A 1121 -0.14 -28.78 -2.51
C MET A 1121 1.38 -29.05 -2.43
N PHE A 1122 1.86 -30.11 -3.09
CA PHE A 1122 3.27 -30.53 -3.10
C PHE A 1122 3.74 -30.89 -4.50
N LEU A 1123 4.96 -30.48 -4.85
CA LEU A 1123 5.56 -30.75 -6.18
C LEU A 1123 6.24 -32.13 -6.27
N ASP A 1124 6.55 -32.77 -5.15
CA ASP A 1124 7.36 -34.00 -5.06
C ASP A 1124 6.57 -35.25 -4.62
N ILE A 1125 5.26 -35.34 -4.91
CA ILE A 1125 4.45 -36.54 -4.62
C ILE A 1125 4.04 -37.22 -5.94
N PRO A 1126 4.13 -38.57 -6.05
CA PRO A 1126 3.65 -39.31 -7.22
C PRO A 1126 2.19 -38.98 -7.58
N GLU A 1127 1.83 -39.04 -8.86
CA GLU A 1127 0.50 -38.62 -9.35
C GLU A 1127 -0.67 -39.38 -8.73
N ASP A 1128 -0.45 -40.64 -8.32
CA ASP A 1128 -1.44 -41.50 -7.67
C ASP A 1128 -1.50 -41.30 -6.14
N TYR A 1129 -0.80 -40.30 -5.60
CA TYR A 1129 -0.64 -40.07 -4.16
C TYR A 1129 -0.15 -41.31 -3.38
N GLU A 1130 0.66 -42.16 -4.04
CA GLU A 1130 1.13 -43.46 -3.56
C GLU A 1130 0.03 -44.49 -3.23
N LEU A 1131 -1.18 -44.32 -3.77
CA LEU A 1131 -2.27 -45.28 -3.59
C LEU A 1131 -1.96 -46.65 -4.20
N SER A 1132 -1.05 -46.75 -5.17
CA SER A 1132 -0.53 -48.03 -5.70
C SER A 1132 0.06 -48.95 -4.62
N LYS A 1133 0.49 -48.41 -3.48
CA LYS A 1133 0.95 -49.21 -2.32
C LYS A 1133 -0.20 -49.67 -1.42
N GLN A 1134 -1.37 -49.07 -1.54
CA GLN A 1134 -2.53 -49.18 -0.63
C GLN A 1134 -3.70 -49.98 -1.22
N THR A 1135 -3.71 -50.25 -2.53
CA THR A 1135 -4.73 -51.11 -3.17
C THR A 1135 -4.10 -52.13 -4.13
N SER A 1136 -4.84 -53.20 -4.38
CA SER A 1136 -4.60 -54.19 -5.43
C SER A 1136 -5.64 -54.11 -6.56
N GLY A 1137 -6.64 -53.23 -6.43
CA GLY A 1137 -7.58 -52.85 -7.49
C GLY A 1137 -7.01 -51.79 -8.44
N GLU A 1138 -7.75 -51.45 -9.48
CA GLU A 1138 -7.40 -50.40 -10.43
C GLU A 1138 -7.53 -49.00 -9.79
N ILE A 1139 -6.65 -48.08 -10.20
CA ILE A 1139 -6.68 -46.68 -9.76
C ILE A 1139 -7.08 -45.82 -10.96
N HIS A 1140 -8.25 -45.20 -10.88
CA HIS A 1140 -8.74 -44.25 -11.88
C HIS A 1140 -8.43 -42.83 -11.43
N MET A 1141 -7.60 -42.11 -12.18
CA MET A 1141 -7.21 -40.75 -11.85
C MET A 1141 -8.05 -39.73 -12.62
N LYS A 1142 -8.52 -38.70 -11.93
CA LYS A 1142 -9.21 -37.53 -12.49
C LYS A 1142 -8.55 -36.27 -11.94
N CYS A 1143 -8.55 -35.20 -12.72
CA CYS A 1143 -8.02 -33.90 -12.32
C CYS A 1143 -9.13 -32.86 -12.43
N VAL A 1144 -9.25 -31.98 -11.45
CA VAL A 1144 -10.21 -30.87 -11.40
C VAL A 1144 -9.44 -29.57 -11.22
N ASP A 1145 -9.82 -28.54 -11.97
CA ASP A 1145 -9.18 -27.22 -11.85
C ASP A 1145 -9.37 -26.61 -10.45
N GLY A 1146 -8.28 -26.19 -9.82
CA GLY A 1146 -8.25 -25.59 -8.49
C GLY A 1146 -7.12 -26.12 -7.61
N ASN A 1147 -7.24 -25.89 -6.30
CA ASN A 1147 -6.32 -26.39 -5.27
C ASN A 1147 -7.09 -27.18 -4.20
N HIS A 1148 -6.37 -27.74 -3.22
CA HIS A 1148 -6.94 -28.54 -2.12
C HIS A 1148 -8.21 -27.94 -1.50
N MET A 1149 -8.24 -26.62 -1.28
CA MET A 1149 -9.36 -25.94 -0.60
C MET A 1149 -10.52 -25.56 -1.54
N THR A 1150 -10.24 -25.33 -2.82
CA THR A 1150 -11.22 -24.83 -3.79
C THR A 1150 -11.86 -25.93 -4.62
N ILE A 1151 -11.30 -27.15 -4.59
CA ILE A 1151 -11.81 -28.30 -5.36
C ILE A 1151 -13.26 -28.63 -5.06
N LEU A 1152 -13.71 -28.47 -3.81
CA LEU A 1152 -15.10 -28.74 -3.40
C LEU A 1152 -16.12 -27.72 -3.93
N ASP A 1153 -15.68 -26.53 -4.34
CA ASP A 1153 -16.54 -25.51 -4.95
C ASP A 1153 -16.64 -25.67 -6.48
N SER A 1154 -15.92 -26.63 -7.07
CA SER A 1154 -15.86 -26.82 -8.52
C SER A 1154 -17.10 -27.54 -9.06
N ASP A 1155 -17.73 -26.97 -10.10
CA ASP A 1155 -18.82 -27.64 -10.83
C ASP A 1155 -18.32 -28.88 -11.59
N GLU A 1156 -17.04 -28.91 -12.01
CA GLU A 1156 -16.42 -30.07 -12.67
C GLU A 1156 -16.33 -31.29 -11.73
N LEU A 1157 -16.06 -31.06 -10.43
CA LEU A 1157 -16.09 -32.12 -9.42
C LEU A 1157 -17.49 -32.75 -9.33
N VAL A 1158 -18.55 -31.93 -9.36
CA VAL A 1158 -19.93 -32.41 -9.32
C VAL A 1158 -20.27 -33.26 -10.54
N GLU A 1159 -19.83 -32.84 -11.73
CA GLU A 1159 -20.03 -33.61 -12.96
C GLU A 1159 -19.34 -34.98 -12.89
N ILE A 1160 -18.10 -35.03 -12.42
CA ILE A 1160 -17.36 -36.29 -12.22
C ILE A 1160 -18.08 -37.18 -11.21
N LEU A 1161 -18.48 -36.65 -10.05
CA LEU A 1161 -19.15 -37.44 -9.02
C LEU A 1161 -20.49 -38.00 -9.51
N ASN A 1162 -21.27 -37.22 -10.26
CA ASN A 1162 -22.52 -37.71 -10.87
C ASN A 1162 -22.25 -38.82 -11.90
N GLN A 1163 -21.24 -38.67 -12.76
CA GLN A 1163 -20.88 -39.70 -13.75
C GLN A 1163 -20.42 -41.01 -13.10
N GLU A 1164 -19.56 -40.94 -12.07
CA GLU A 1164 -19.00 -42.12 -11.41
C GLU A 1164 -20.05 -42.94 -10.64
N PHE A 1165 -21.15 -42.33 -10.21
CA PHE A 1165 -22.23 -42.99 -9.46
C PHE A 1165 -23.55 -43.20 -10.23
N GLU A 1166 -23.71 -42.59 -11.43
CA GLU A 1166 -24.75 -42.92 -12.43
C GLU A 1166 -24.42 -44.21 -13.21
N GLN A 1167 -23.14 -44.57 -13.33
CA GLN A 1167 -22.65 -45.88 -13.80
C GLN A 1167 -22.68 -46.92 -12.68
#